data_AF-C3YZ35-F1
#
_entry.id   AF-C3YZ35-F1
#
_cell.length_a   1.000
_cell.length_b   1.000
_cell.length_c   1.000
_cell.angle_alpha   90.00
_cell.angle_beta   90.00
_cell.angle_gamma   90.00
#
_symmetry.space_group_name_H-M   'P 1'
#
loop_
_entity.id
_entity.type
_entity.pdbx_description
1 polymer ?
#
loop_
_entity_poly.entity_id
_entity_poly.type
_entity_poly.pdbx_seq_one_letter_code
_entity_poly.pdbx_strand_id
1 'polypeptide(L)'
;METGMKLSSFTRCDLEASSDSDPECCCLGVQCCLATQRDGNSFHCDVSVLIPFSSEDKDKTEILRQCPTVQVSEVIFNNIEENETLLDYVQRLEKLVADHNINIILPTIDLSTFVHAAIARDFPHIPGPSVESCYLAFHKAYSRQYLDPTENPTPYDVVDMDSPTMLEDAQRALEKVGLPAFVKPAAAFDTFGVAKVENYEDMKRALQNLRTMRDEHPDFKSSPSAAFFKDYFKQYLDVEKYPLALRDVVIVEPYLDAVALYTVDGCIVDKEIVQWTITDELRFDHQEAKFMTVISPTSEPEDLQKRIWDVYDGVMTRMVQFGFNNCFTNIEVFRMKDGQLRLCEVNARGSKQLQGCYRESYKNANQDYVYLTAGRGVKYVTPPNTGRWASAYIVKFDNMERPGNLMDFDKIEKLKSDPDMMFILTAGPDDDVTNFTGSAGCHFCWLFTYGNSREAMIRKLVDVLKLVLRLCEVNARGSKQLQGCYRESYKNANQDYVYLTAGRGVKYVTPPQTGRWASAYIVKFDNMERPGNLMDFDQILKLKSDPDVMFILTAGPDDDVTNFTGSAGCHFCWLFTYGNSREAMIRKLVDVLKLVIDKDTDARRRKASKDLKKAIDQKPSSVQATVQFHTCFPTLTEHKNHPTVGEVAELREGVDERVKGRIRTLALNGVKDIREMRRHLDAYVNDDLFKGQDLPPTTRRRYNPTDKDIRNNMDKSKDRIKNSKEDQCNVQVKEKQKIDLCKKFFKTVTAFITNILRRYTQLNIESSSMYRRYNENIPVYLRDRPRGFVQHMKARLEEAKDYTANDVIELDHDTFSVKSQSEPSKYHTVYFGDDEDMPCCTCRDWARHLLPCKHFFAIFQQVSGWGWENLPASYKDNPLFTLDDSCLGQKADSPSTSASVNVEASNATQLAFIPASLPEKKSSNKRKRDRMRTACGSLLHAITENTYHLQDEEYLQELKDQLTEMLEDNI
;
A
#
# COMPACT_ATOMS: atom_id res chain seq x y z
N MET A 1 -18.62 -63.07 -24.04
CA MET A 1 -18.74 -64.29 -24.85
C MET A 1 -17.88 -64.04 -26.08
N GLU A 2 -16.60 -64.36 -25.97
CA GLU A 2 -15.94 -65.53 -26.59
C GLU A 2 -15.51 -65.19 -28.03
N THR A 3 -14.28 -65.30 -28.52
CA THR A 3 -12.98 -65.92 -28.18
C THR A 3 -11.96 -65.29 -29.19
N GLY A 4 -10.64 -65.25 -29.08
CA GLY A 4 -9.63 -65.92 -28.27
C GLY A 4 -8.22 -65.42 -28.71
N MET A 5 -7.33 -65.25 -27.73
CA MET A 5 -5.89 -65.02 -27.88
C MET A 5 -5.17 -66.25 -28.46
N LYS A 6 -3.93 -66.06 -28.97
CA LYS A 6 -2.80 -66.93 -28.59
C LYS A 6 -1.43 -66.23 -28.66
N LEU A 7 -0.67 -66.43 -27.58
CA LEU A 7 0.68 -65.97 -27.25
C LEU A 7 1.80 -66.73 -28.00
N SER A 8 3.00 -66.13 -28.01
CA SER A 8 4.27 -66.79 -27.63
C SER A 8 5.32 -65.70 -27.35
N SER A 9 5.62 -65.35 -26.09
CA SER A 9 6.55 -66.00 -25.13
C SER A 9 7.94 -65.34 -25.14
N PHE A 10 8.25 -64.70 -24.01
CA PHE A 10 9.56 -64.23 -23.57
C PHE A 10 10.59 -65.37 -23.47
N THR A 11 11.86 -65.03 -23.75
CA THR A 11 13.01 -65.73 -23.14
C THR A 11 14.01 -64.69 -22.63
N ARG A 12 14.37 -64.87 -21.36
CA ARG A 12 15.32 -64.16 -20.51
C ARG A 12 16.71 -64.80 -20.70
N CYS A 13 17.79 -64.02 -20.67
CA CYS A 13 19.08 -64.58 -20.26
C CYS A 13 19.98 -63.50 -19.65
N ASP A 14 20.70 -63.94 -18.63
CA ASP A 14 21.33 -63.17 -17.57
C ASP A 14 22.71 -62.59 -17.91
N LEU A 15 23.12 -61.65 -17.06
CA LEU A 15 24.43 -61.04 -16.94
C LEU A 15 25.50 -62.06 -16.53
N GLU A 16 26.68 -61.95 -17.12
CA GLU A 16 27.94 -62.31 -16.46
C GLU A 16 28.91 -61.12 -16.53
N ALA A 17 29.52 -60.82 -15.39
CA ALA A 17 30.55 -59.82 -15.20
C ALA A 17 31.93 -60.49 -15.20
N SER A 18 32.94 -59.83 -15.78
CA SER A 18 34.33 -60.06 -15.39
C SER A 18 35.07 -58.73 -15.34
N SER A 19 35.73 -58.51 -14.21
CA SER A 19 36.59 -57.39 -13.84
C SER A 19 37.94 -57.46 -14.55
N ASP A 20 38.58 -56.31 -14.81
CA ASP A 20 39.85 -55.92 -14.16
C ASP A 20 40.49 -54.65 -14.77
N SER A 21 40.82 -53.73 -13.86
CA SER A 21 41.92 -52.72 -13.84
C SER A 21 42.07 -51.62 -14.93
N ASP A 22 41.80 -50.40 -14.47
CA ASP A 22 42.31 -49.05 -14.83
C ASP A 22 43.87 -48.94 -14.68
N PRO A 23 44.59 -47.83 -15.03
CA PRO A 23 44.19 -46.56 -15.68
C PRO A 23 45.21 -45.98 -16.72
N GLU A 24 44.91 -44.79 -17.26
CA GLU A 24 45.75 -43.91 -18.11
C GLU A 24 45.73 -44.18 -19.63
N CYS A 25 44.78 -43.57 -20.34
CA CYS A 25 45.01 -42.67 -21.49
C CYS A 25 43.67 -42.43 -22.22
N CYS A 26 42.86 -41.45 -21.80
CA CYS A 26 41.64 -41.07 -22.51
C CYS A 26 41.52 -39.54 -22.61
N CYS A 27 42.38 -38.95 -23.43
CA CYS A 27 42.08 -37.71 -24.14
C CYS A 27 41.82 -38.07 -25.60
N LEU A 28 40.74 -37.51 -26.16
CA LEU A 28 40.34 -37.53 -27.58
C LEU A 28 39.56 -38.77 -28.07
N GLY A 29 38.29 -38.52 -28.40
CA GLY A 29 37.58 -39.22 -29.48
C GLY A 29 36.54 -40.25 -29.05
N VAL A 30 35.27 -39.83 -28.95
CA VAL A 30 34.14 -40.71 -29.28
C VAL A 30 33.12 -39.91 -30.08
N GLN A 31 33.26 -40.01 -31.40
CA GLN A 31 32.27 -39.68 -32.41
C GLN A 31 31.69 -41.03 -32.90
N CYS A 32 30.37 -41.07 -33.11
CA CYS A 32 29.60 -42.12 -33.80
C CYS A 32 29.49 -43.52 -33.17
N CYS A 33 28.26 -43.93 -32.83
CA CYS A 33 27.53 -45.03 -33.50
C CYS A 33 26.06 -45.09 -33.00
N LEU A 34 25.10 -44.67 -33.84
CA LEU A 34 24.11 -45.47 -34.59
C LEU A 34 22.83 -45.81 -33.78
N ALA A 35 21.65 -45.22 -34.02
CA ALA A 35 20.87 -45.09 -35.25
C ALA A 35 20.65 -46.45 -35.94
N THR A 36 19.56 -47.11 -35.59
CA THR A 36 19.06 -48.30 -36.29
C THR A 36 18.23 -47.91 -37.51
N GLN A 37 18.70 -48.43 -38.64
CA GLN A 37 18.21 -48.38 -40.01
C GLN A 37 16.69 -48.42 -40.21
N ARG A 38 16.18 -47.46 -40.99
CA ARG A 38 15.25 -47.73 -42.11
C ARG A 38 15.67 -46.90 -43.32
N ASP A 39 15.99 -47.62 -44.39
CA ASP A 39 16.07 -47.28 -45.81
C ASP A 39 16.91 -46.07 -46.27
N GLY A 40 17.92 -46.41 -47.07
CA GLY A 40 18.86 -45.49 -47.67
C GLY A 40 18.21 -44.56 -48.69
N ASN A 41 18.12 -43.29 -48.30
CA ASN A 41 18.35 -42.15 -49.17
C ASN A 41 18.84 -40.99 -48.29
N SER A 42 20.15 -40.79 -48.26
CA SER A 42 20.80 -39.68 -47.55
C SER A 42 20.48 -38.37 -48.26
N PHE A 43 19.37 -37.74 -47.90
CA PHE A 43 19.13 -36.33 -48.19
C PHE A 43 19.75 -35.49 -47.06
N HIS A 44 21.06 -35.26 -47.15
CA HIS A 44 21.67 -34.05 -46.61
C HIS A 44 21.16 -32.86 -47.44
N CYS A 45 19.92 -32.44 -47.18
CA CYS A 45 19.41 -31.19 -47.72
C CYS A 45 19.73 -30.09 -46.71
N ASP A 46 20.49 -29.10 -47.15
CA ASP A 46 20.59 -27.81 -46.47
C ASP A 46 19.20 -27.27 -46.16
N VAL A 47 19.00 -26.77 -44.94
CA VAL A 47 17.72 -26.15 -44.53
C VAL A 47 17.79 -24.64 -44.68
N SER A 48 16.66 -24.04 -45.10
CA SER A 48 16.43 -22.60 -45.10
C SER A 48 15.35 -22.30 -44.06
N VAL A 49 15.67 -21.41 -43.13
CA VAL A 49 14.87 -21.15 -41.93
C VAL A 49 14.21 -19.78 -42.04
N LEU A 50 12.89 -19.71 -41.85
CA LEU A 50 12.17 -18.46 -41.65
C LEU A 50 11.94 -18.21 -40.17
N ILE A 51 12.23 -16.99 -39.70
CA ILE A 51 11.99 -16.54 -38.33
C ILE A 51 11.00 -15.37 -38.37
N PRO A 52 9.69 -15.63 -38.20
CA PRO A 52 8.67 -14.60 -38.19
C PRO A 52 8.74 -13.74 -36.91
N PHE A 53 8.26 -12.49 -36.99
CA PHE A 53 8.24 -11.53 -35.89
C PHE A 53 9.63 -11.25 -35.32
N SER A 54 10.65 -11.25 -36.19
CA SER A 54 12.03 -11.00 -35.80
C SER A 54 12.70 -10.05 -36.78
N SER A 55 13.46 -9.11 -36.24
CA SER A 55 14.43 -8.33 -37.00
C SER A 55 15.70 -9.15 -37.24
N GLU A 56 16.55 -8.69 -38.17
CA GLU A 56 17.83 -9.33 -38.50
C GLU A 56 18.71 -9.52 -37.26
N ASP A 57 19.25 -10.73 -37.10
CA ASP A 57 20.15 -11.09 -36.01
C ASP A 57 21.27 -11.99 -36.52
N LYS A 58 22.48 -11.42 -36.62
CA LYS A 58 23.67 -12.14 -37.13
C LYS A 58 24.15 -13.21 -36.17
N ASP A 59 24.07 -12.97 -34.86
CA ASP A 59 24.52 -13.93 -33.86
C ASP A 59 23.58 -15.14 -33.83
N LYS A 60 22.28 -14.89 -33.92
CA LYS A 60 21.29 -15.97 -34.06
C LYS A 60 21.49 -16.77 -35.34
N THR A 61 21.82 -16.12 -36.45
CA THR A 61 22.15 -16.82 -37.71
C THR A 61 23.31 -17.79 -37.51
N GLU A 62 24.38 -17.34 -36.87
CA GLU A 62 25.57 -18.16 -36.62
C GLU A 62 25.27 -19.29 -35.63
N ILE A 63 24.50 -19.03 -34.58
CA ILE A 63 24.06 -20.05 -33.63
C ILE A 63 23.26 -21.15 -34.34
N LEU A 64 22.34 -20.80 -35.25
CA LEU A 64 21.55 -21.80 -35.98
C LEU A 64 22.42 -22.68 -36.89
N ARG A 65 23.46 -22.10 -37.51
CA ARG A 65 24.44 -22.84 -38.33
C ARG A 65 25.28 -23.82 -37.53
N GLN A 66 25.41 -23.61 -36.23
CA GLN A 66 26.15 -24.49 -35.32
C GLN A 66 25.30 -25.67 -34.80
N CYS A 67 24.06 -25.83 -35.27
CA CYS A 67 23.25 -26.98 -34.92
C CYS A 67 23.95 -28.29 -35.34
N PRO A 68 24.25 -29.22 -34.41
CA PRO A 68 25.06 -30.39 -34.72
C PRO A 68 24.34 -31.42 -35.60
N THR A 69 23.01 -31.34 -35.68
CA THR A 69 22.14 -32.34 -36.33
C THR A 69 21.49 -31.81 -37.60
N VAL A 70 21.41 -30.49 -37.78
CA VAL A 70 20.71 -29.85 -38.90
C VAL A 70 21.60 -28.79 -39.52
N GLN A 71 21.91 -28.93 -40.81
CA GLN A 71 22.77 -28.00 -41.54
C GLN A 71 21.94 -26.83 -42.10
N VAL A 72 22.09 -25.65 -41.52
CA VAL A 72 21.36 -24.43 -41.92
C VAL A 72 22.17 -23.64 -42.97
N SER A 73 21.60 -23.44 -44.15
CA SER A 73 22.24 -22.67 -45.23
C SER A 73 21.82 -21.20 -45.22
N GLU A 74 20.52 -20.95 -45.07
CA GLU A 74 19.91 -19.63 -45.14
C GLU A 74 19.03 -19.40 -43.91
N VAL A 75 19.08 -18.18 -43.38
CA VAL A 75 18.19 -17.73 -42.30
C VAL A 75 17.57 -16.43 -42.75
N ILE A 76 16.24 -16.40 -42.83
CA ILE A 76 15.48 -15.23 -43.23
C ILE A 76 14.72 -14.73 -42.02
N PHE A 77 14.96 -13.47 -41.67
CA PHE A 77 14.24 -12.76 -40.64
C PHE A 77 13.17 -11.92 -41.29
N ASN A 78 11.98 -11.94 -40.71
CA ASN A 78 10.92 -11.06 -41.16
C ASN A 78 10.08 -10.61 -39.98
N ASN A 79 9.69 -9.33 -40.01
CA ASN A 79 8.86 -8.74 -38.98
C ASN A 79 7.58 -8.19 -39.61
N ILE A 80 6.53 -8.15 -38.81
CA ILE A 80 5.25 -7.57 -39.20
C ILE A 80 5.38 -6.05 -39.31
N GLU A 81 4.78 -5.48 -40.34
CA GLU A 81 4.80 -4.04 -40.60
C GLU A 81 3.79 -3.31 -39.70
N GLU A 82 3.91 -1.98 -39.60
CA GLU A 82 2.99 -1.16 -38.83
C GLU A 82 1.59 -1.19 -39.48
N ASN A 83 0.54 -1.43 -38.68
CA ASN A 83 -0.86 -1.60 -39.12
C ASN A 83 -1.16 -2.85 -39.97
N GLU A 84 -0.21 -3.77 -40.15
CA GLU A 84 -0.44 -5.02 -40.85
C GLU A 84 -1.26 -5.98 -39.96
N THR A 85 -2.33 -6.58 -40.49
CA THR A 85 -3.06 -7.63 -39.77
C THR A 85 -2.26 -8.94 -39.77
N LEU A 86 -2.63 -9.91 -38.91
CA LEU A 86 -1.95 -11.22 -38.96
C LEU A 86 -2.13 -11.91 -40.33
N LEU A 87 -3.27 -11.72 -41.00
CA LEU A 87 -3.53 -12.35 -42.29
C LEU A 87 -2.66 -11.73 -43.39
N ASP A 88 -2.60 -10.40 -43.46
CA ASP A 88 -1.75 -9.69 -44.44
C ASP A 88 -0.29 -10.14 -44.30
N TYR A 89 0.17 -10.25 -43.05
CA TYR A 89 1.50 -10.70 -42.73
C TYR A 89 1.78 -12.13 -43.20
N VAL A 90 0.86 -13.06 -42.91
CA VAL A 90 0.96 -14.45 -43.37
C VAL A 90 1.04 -14.51 -44.89
N GLN A 91 0.14 -13.83 -45.61
CA GLN A 91 0.13 -13.84 -47.08
C GLN A 91 1.42 -13.28 -47.69
N ARG A 92 2.05 -12.30 -47.02
CA ARG A 92 3.36 -11.78 -47.42
C ARG A 92 4.46 -12.82 -47.21
N LEU A 93 4.44 -13.55 -46.10
CA LEU A 93 5.40 -14.62 -45.83
C LEU A 93 5.20 -15.85 -46.71
N GLU A 94 3.97 -16.16 -47.14
CA GLU A 94 3.71 -17.25 -48.10
C GLU A 94 4.42 -17.00 -49.44
N LYS A 95 4.47 -15.74 -49.90
CA LYS A 95 5.26 -15.36 -51.09
C LYS A 95 6.75 -15.63 -50.87
N LEU A 96 7.27 -15.28 -49.69
CA LEU A 96 8.66 -15.54 -49.33
C LEU A 96 8.96 -17.05 -49.27
N VAL A 97 8.04 -17.87 -48.76
CA VAL A 97 8.15 -19.34 -48.75
C VAL A 97 8.07 -19.94 -50.17
N ALA A 98 7.37 -19.28 -51.09
CA ALA A 98 7.34 -19.70 -52.49
C ALA A 98 8.62 -19.28 -53.26
N ASP A 99 9.14 -18.09 -52.96
CA ASP A 99 10.30 -17.49 -53.63
C ASP A 99 11.64 -18.04 -53.12
N HIS A 100 11.69 -18.43 -51.85
CA HIS A 100 12.84 -19.05 -51.20
C HIS A 100 12.52 -20.50 -50.86
N ASN A 101 13.48 -21.41 -50.94
CA ASN A 101 13.29 -22.84 -50.63
C ASN A 101 13.21 -23.09 -49.10
N ILE A 102 12.39 -22.32 -48.39
CA ILE A 102 12.18 -22.39 -46.95
C ILE A 102 11.61 -23.76 -46.62
N ASN A 103 12.15 -24.39 -45.59
CA ASN A 103 11.74 -25.73 -45.18
C ASN A 103 11.53 -25.86 -43.67
N ILE A 104 11.92 -24.85 -42.88
CA ILE A 104 11.65 -24.78 -41.44
C ILE A 104 11.16 -23.38 -41.09
N ILE A 105 10.08 -23.31 -40.32
CA ILE A 105 9.65 -22.10 -39.64
C ILE A 105 10.08 -22.22 -38.18
N LEU A 106 10.71 -21.18 -37.64
CA LEU A 106 11.15 -21.14 -36.25
C LEU A 106 10.31 -20.11 -35.48
N PRO A 107 9.19 -20.54 -34.85
CA PRO A 107 8.33 -19.64 -34.10
C PRO A 107 8.89 -19.39 -32.69
N THR A 108 9.30 -18.16 -32.38
CA THR A 108 9.86 -17.80 -31.07
C THR A 108 8.87 -17.15 -30.10
N ILE A 109 7.69 -16.76 -30.56
CA ILE A 109 6.62 -16.14 -29.75
C ILE A 109 5.26 -16.73 -30.13
N ASP A 110 4.25 -16.56 -29.28
CA ASP A 110 2.92 -17.15 -29.51
C ASP A 110 2.32 -16.71 -30.86
N LEU A 111 2.45 -15.44 -31.25
CA LEU A 111 1.97 -14.94 -32.55
C LEU A 111 2.63 -15.64 -33.75
N SER A 112 3.93 -15.94 -33.65
CA SER A 112 4.67 -16.62 -34.72
C SER A 112 4.24 -18.08 -34.91
N THR A 113 3.62 -18.71 -33.90
CA THR A 113 3.09 -20.08 -34.03
C THR A 113 1.90 -20.14 -34.98
N PHE A 114 1.09 -19.08 -35.06
CA PHE A 114 0.01 -18.98 -36.04
C PHE A 114 0.55 -18.87 -37.46
N VAL A 115 1.62 -18.08 -37.66
CA VAL A 115 2.33 -18.03 -38.95
C VAL A 115 2.84 -19.41 -39.36
N HIS A 116 3.51 -20.11 -38.43
CA HIS A 116 3.98 -21.48 -38.68
C HIS A 116 2.83 -22.42 -39.06
N ALA A 117 1.73 -22.38 -38.30
CA ALA A 117 0.58 -23.26 -38.53
C ALA A 117 -0.15 -22.98 -39.86
N ALA A 118 -0.30 -21.71 -40.25
CA ALA A 118 -0.88 -21.34 -41.54
C ALA A 118 0.00 -21.78 -42.71
N ILE A 119 1.31 -21.50 -42.65
CA ILE A 119 2.25 -21.89 -43.69
C ILE A 119 2.34 -23.42 -43.77
N ALA A 120 2.37 -24.15 -42.64
CA ALA A 120 2.37 -25.61 -42.65
C ALA A 120 1.10 -26.22 -43.26
N ARG A 121 -0.06 -25.53 -43.12
CA ARG A 121 -1.31 -25.93 -43.79
C ARG A 121 -1.21 -25.74 -45.31
N ASP A 122 -0.68 -24.61 -45.75
CA ASP A 122 -0.72 -24.20 -47.16
C ASP A 122 0.48 -24.75 -47.97
N PHE A 123 1.57 -25.11 -47.30
CA PHE A 123 2.78 -25.69 -47.89
C PHE A 123 3.10 -27.06 -47.26
N PRO A 124 2.68 -28.18 -47.89
CA PRO A 124 2.80 -29.53 -47.32
C PRO A 124 4.23 -30.00 -47.02
N HIS A 125 5.25 -29.35 -47.59
CA HIS A 125 6.66 -29.66 -47.33
C HIS A 125 7.18 -29.00 -46.04
N ILE A 126 6.44 -28.06 -45.47
CA ILE A 126 6.73 -27.42 -44.18
C ILE A 126 6.07 -28.24 -43.07
N PRO A 127 6.84 -28.95 -42.23
CA PRO A 127 6.27 -29.64 -41.08
C PRO A 127 5.86 -28.62 -40.00
N GLY A 128 4.73 -28.85 -39.35
CA GLY A 128 4.26 -27.97 -38.29
C GLY A 128 2.91 -28.38 -37.70
N PRO A 129 2.42 -27.58 -36.73
CA PRO A 129 1.15 -27.82 -36.07
C PRO A 129 -0.03 -27.33 -36.92
N SER A 130 -1.24 -27.82 -36.61
CA SER A 130 -2.47 -27.25 -37.14
C SER A 130 -2.81 -25.91 -36.48
N VAL A 131 -3.54 -25.05 -37.18
CA VAL A 131 -4.02 -23.78 -36.62
C VAL A 131 -4.98 -24.00 -35.45
N GLU A 132 -5.80 -25.04 -35.51
CA GLU A 132 -6.70 -25.43 -34.42
C GLU A 132 -5.93 -25.74 -33.13
N SER A 133 -4.87 -26.56 -33.21
CA SER A 133 -4.07 -26.91 -32.03
C SER A 133 -3.35 -25.71 -31.42
N CYS A 134 -2.78 -24.82 -32.25
CA CYS A 134 -2.18 -23.56 -31.77
C CYS A 134 -3.23 -22.66 -31.10
N TYR A 135 -4.43 -22.55 -31.68
CA TYR A 135 -5.51 -21.74 -31.11
C TYR A 135 -6.00 -22.29 -29.76
N LEU A 136 -6.16 -23.61 -29.63
CA LEU A 136 -6.56 -24.25 -28.37
C LEU A 136 -5.51 -24.05 -27.26
N ALA A 137 -4.22 -24.06 -27.60
CA ALA A 137 -3.17 -23.71 -26.64
C ALA A 137 -3.23 -22.23 -26.24
N PHE A 138 -3.36 -21.34 -27.22
CA PHE A 138 -3.33 -19.89 -27.01
C PHE A 138 -4.55 -19.34 -26.23
N HIS A 139 -5.75 -19.83 -26.54
CA HIS A 139 -7.00 -19.27 -26.00
C HIS A 139 -7.42 -19.95 -24.69
N LYS A 140 -7.15 -19.31 -23.55
CA LYS A 140 -7.25 -19.91 -22.20
C LYS A 140 -8.59 -20.59 -21.89
N ALA A 141 -9.71 -20.03 -22.34
CA ALA A 141 -11.03 -20.64 -22.14
C ALA A 141 -11.18 -21.98 -22.89
N TYR A 142 -10.59 -22.09 -24.07
CA TYR A 142 -10.62 -23.32 -24.85
C TYR A 142 -9.52 -24.30 -24.42
N SER A 143 -8.39 -23.82 -23.90
CA SER A 143 -7.41 -24.69 -23.23
C SER A 143 -8.05 -25.44 -22.06
N ARG A 144 -8.82 -24.73 -21.21
CA ARG A 144 -9.59 -25.35 -20.11
C ARG A 144 -10.60 -26.38 -20.61
N GLN A 145 -11.27 -26.10 -21.73
CA GLN A 145 -12.31 -26.96 -22.28
C GLN A 145 -11.77 -28.23 -22.94
N TYR A 146 -10.69 -28.10 -23.73
CA TYR A 146 -10.26 -29.14 -24.66
C TYR A 146 -8.93 -29.79 -24.29
N LEU A 147 -8.07 -29.10 -23.53
CA LEU A 147 -6.69 -29.53 -23.29
C LEU A 147 -6.42 -29.93 -21.84
N ASP A 148 -7.22 -29.48 -20.87
CA ASP A 148 -7.10 -29.89 -19.47
C ASP A 148 -7.36 -31.41 -19.35
N PRO A 149 -6.36 -32.21 -18.91
CA PRO A 149 -6.51 -33.65 -18.84
C PRO A 149 -7.21 -34.13 -17.58
N THR A 150 -7.50 -33.23 -16.63
CA THR A 150 -8.05 -33.59 -15.33
C THR A 150 -9.54 -33.96 -15.42
N GLU A 151 -9.95 -34.95 -14.64
CA GLU A 151 -11.36 -35.40 -14.60
C GLU A 151 -12.31 -34.33 -14.02
N ASN A 152 -11.77 -33.43 -13.19
CA ASN A 152 -12.50 -32.34 -12.54
C ASN A 152 -11.82 -31.00 -12.86
N PRO A 153 -12.01 -30.46 -14.08
CA PRO A 153 -11.40 -29.20 -14.46
C PRO A 153 -11.89 -28.06 -13.56
N THR A 154 -11.04 -27.05 -13.40
CA THR A 154 -11.38 -25.88 -12.59
C THR A 154 -12.57 -25.15 -13.22
N PRO A 155 -13.63 -24.83 -12.46
CA PRO A 155 -14.77 -24.12 -13.02
C PRO A 155 -14.32 -22.77 -13.56
N TYR A 156 -14.85 -22.35 -14.69
CA TYR A 156 -14.58 -21.04 -15.25
C TYR A 156 -15.81 -20.50 -15.97
N ASP A 157 -15.81 -19.20 -16.21
CA ASP A 157 -16.75 -18.53 -17.11
C ASP A 157 -16.01 -17.51 -17.99
N VAL A 158 -16.68 -17.01 -19.02
CA VAL A 158 -16.14 -15.99 -19.92
C VAL A 158 -17.04 -14.76 -19.93
N VAL A 159 -16.40 -13.60 -20.03
CA VAL A 159 -17.06 -12.30 -20.15
C VAL A 159 -16.58 -11.65 -21.46
N ASP A 160 -17.52 -11.36 -22.35
CA ASP A 160 -17.26 -10.60 -23.59
C ASP A 160 -17.16 -9.12 -23.25
N MET A 161 -15.98 -8.53 -23.48
CA MET A 161 -15.71 -7.14 -23.15
C MET A 161 -16.49 -6.16 -24.02
N ASP A 162 -17.06 -6.56 -25.14
CA ASP A 162 -17.85 -5.67 -26.01
C ASP A 162 -19.35 -5.94 -25.92
N SER A 163 -19.76 -6.91 -25.08
CA SER A 163 -21.18 -7.22 -24.88
C SER A 163 -21.92 -6.08 -24.15
N PRO A 164 -23.15 -5.72 -24.58
CA PRO A 164 -24.00 -4.80 -23.82
C PRO A 164 -24.37 -5.33 -22.44
N THR A 165 -24.32 -6.65 -22.24
CA THR A 165 -24.59 -7.33 -20.96
C THR A 165 -23.32 -7.64 -20.17
N MET A 166 -22.15 -7.10 -20.54
CA MET A 166 -20.85 -7.42 -19.94
C MET A 166 -20.87 -7.44 -18.40
N LEU A 167 -21.53 -6.47 -17.76
CA LEU A 167 -21.61 -6.40 -16.29
C LEU A 167 -22.51 -7.47 -15.67
N GLU A 168 -23.61 -7.82 -16.34
CA GLU A 168 -24.49 -8.92 -15.92
C GLU A 168 -23.78 -10.26 -16.09
N ASP A 169 -23.08 -10.44 -17.20
CA ASP A 169 -22.26 -11.63 -17.47
C ASP A 169 -21.11 -11.74 -16.45
N ALA A 170 -20.50 -10.62 -16.06
CA ALA A 170 -19.48 -10.58 -15.02
C ALA A 170 -20.03 -10.99 -13.65
N GLN A 171 -21.24 -10.54 -13.31
CA GLN A 171 -21.89 -10.97 -12.07
C GLN A 171 -22.21 -12.47 -12.10
N ARG A 172 -22.79 -12.96 -13.21
CA ARG A 172 -23.05 -14.40 -13.41
C ARG A 172 -21.77 -15.23 -13.30
N ALA A 173 -20.68 -14.76 -13.90
CA ALA A 173 -19.39 -15.41 -13.84
C ALA A 173 -18.90 -15.55 -12.39
N LEU A 174 -18.98 -14.49 -11.59
CA LEU A 174 -18.60 -14.53 -10.16
C LEU A 174 -19.52 -15.43 -9.34
N GLU A 175 -20.82 -15.46 -9.62
CA GLU A 175 -21.77 -16.35 -8.95
C GLU A 175 -21.46 -17.83 -9.23
N LYS A 176 -21.05 -18.15 -10.47
CA LYS A 176 -20.66 -19.50 -10.89
C LYS A 176 -19.31 -19.92 -10.31
N VAL A 177 -18.34 -19.02 -10.31
CA VAL A 177 -16.93 -19.32 -10.00
C VAL A 177 -16.62 -19.21 -8.50
N GLY A 178 -17.26 -18.27 -7.82
CA GLY A 178 -16.98 -17.92 -6.42
C GLY A 178 -15.81 -16.94 -6.25
N LEU A 179 -15.72 -16.37 -5.05
CA LEU A 179 -14.66 -15.44 -4.65
C LEU A 179 -13.71 -16.09 -3.62
N PRO A 180 -12.40 -15.74 -3.59
CA PRO A 180 -11.73 -14.85 -4.54
C PRO A 180 -11.63 -15.46 -5.94
N ALA A 181 -11.90 -14.62 -6.94
CA ALA A 181 -11.78 -14.98 -8.35
C ALA A 181 -10.47 -14.43 -8.92
N PHE A 182 -10.14 -14.91 -10.11
CA PHE A 182 -9.00 -14.48 -10.89
C PHE A 182 -9.43 -14.25 -12.33
N VAL A 183 -9.06 -13.09 -12.84
CA VAL A 183 -9.48 -12.56 -14.13
C VAL A 183 -8.25 -12.50 -15.03
N LYS A 184 -8.38 -13.01 -16.26
CA LYS A 184 -7.29 -12.99 -17.26
C LYS A 184 -7.86 -12.69 -18.65
N PRO A 185 -7.17 -11.93 -19.51
CA PRO A 185 -7.48 -11.94 -20.93
C PRO A 185 -7.37 -13.36 -21.47
N ALA A 186 -8.26 -13.77 -22.39
CA ALA A 186 -8.18 -15.10 -22.96
C ALA A 186 -6.97 -15.29 -23.90
N ALA A 187 -6.43 -14.18 -24.45
CA ALA A 187 -5.41 -14.14 -25.48
C ALA A 187 -4.27 -13.15 -25.13
N ALA A 188 -3.59 -13.36 -24.00
CA ALA A 188 -2.43 -12.57 -23.56
C ALA A 188 -1.36 -13.45 -22.91
N PHE A 189 -0.11 -12.97 -22.85
CA PHE A 189 1.02 -13.63 -22.19
C PHE A 189 1.69 -12.71 -21.14
N ASP A 190 2.73 -13.21 -20.45
CA ASP A 190 3.55 -12.47 -19.46
C ASP A 190 2.78 -11.81 -18.31
N THR A 191 1.65 -12.43 -17.91
CA THR A 191 0.82 -11.96 -16.79
C THR A 191 0.19 -10.57 -17.04
N PHE A 192 0.17 -10.07 -18.28
CA PHE A 192 -0.50 -8.81 -18.61
C PHE A 192 -2.01 -8.89 -18.40
N GLY A 193 -2.57 -7.84 -17.79
CA GLY A 193 -4.02 -7.69 -17.65
C GLY A 193 -4.67 -8.64 -16.65
N VAL A 194 -3.91 -9.42 -15.89
CA VAL A 194 -4.48 -10.31 -14.88
C VAL A 194 -4.81 -9.56 -13.59
N ALA A 195 -5.87 -9.98 -12.92
CA ALA A 195 -6.28 -9.41 -11.64
C ALA A 195 -6.89 -10.45 -10.70
N LYS A 196 -6.50 -10.38 -9.42
CA LYS A 196 -7.25 -11.02 -8.35
C LYS A 196 -8.48 -10.16 -8.03
N VAL A 197 -9.62 -10.82 -7.86
CA VAL A 197 -10.91 -10.17 -7.62
C VAL A 197 -11.46 -10.67 -6.29
N GLU A 198 -11.58 -9.78 -5.31
CA GLU A 198 -12.12 -10.08 -3.98
C GLU A 198 -13.62 -9.76 -3.87
N ASN A 199 -14.15 -8.94 -4.79
CA ASN A 199 -15.54 -8.51 -4.82
C ASN A 199 -15.93 -7.98 -6.22
N TYR A 200 -17.22 -7.70 -6.42
CA TYR A 200 -17.73 -7.22 -7.70
C TYR A 200 -17.17 -5.84 -8.14
N GLU A 201 -16.77 -4.97 -7.22
CA GLU A 201 -16.14 -3.69 -7.60
C GLU A 201 -14.74 -3.92 -8.19
N ASP A 202 -13.99 -4.88 -7.66
CA ASP A 202 -12.69 -5.26 -8.24
C ASP A 202 -12.85 -5.89 -9.62
N MET A 203 -13.91 -6.67 -9.84
CA MET A 203 -14.25 -7.21 -11.16
C MET A 203 -14.50 -6.09 -12.18
N LYS A 204 -15.32 -5.09 -11.82
CA LYS A 204 -15.60 -3.94 -12.69
C LYS A 204 -14.33 -3.17 -13.02
N ARG A 205 -13.46 -2.96 -12.02
CA ARG A 205 -12.16 -2.30 -12.19
C ARG A 205 -11.26 -3.08 -13.13
N ALA A 206 -11.17 -4.40 -12.97
CA ALA A 206 -10.37 -5.26 -13.83
C ALA A 206 -10.83 -5.19 -15.29
N LEU A 207 -12.15 -5.31 -15.54
CA LEU A 207 -12.72 -5.19 -16.89
C LEU A 207 -12.48 -3.80 -17.50
N GLN A 208 -12.65 -2.73 -16.73
CA GLN A 208 -12.42 -1.37 -17.21
C GLN A 208 -10.94 -1.16 -17.58
N ASN A 209 -10.01 -1.64 -16.74
CA ASN A 209 -8.58 -1.55 -17.02
C ASN A 209 -8.20 -2.30 -18.29
N LEU A 210 -8.77 -3.50 -18.51
CA LEU A 210 -8.53 -4.28 -19.72
C LEU A 210 -9.05 -3.59 -20.98
N ARG A 211 -10.26 -2.99 -20.92
CA ARG A 211 -10.78 -2.15 -22.01
C ARG A 211 -9.85 -0.97 -22.29
N THR A 212 -9.45 -0.23 -21.26
CA THR A 212 -8.53 0.90 -21.40
C THR A 212 -7.19 0.48 -22.02
N MET A 213 -6.60 -0.62 -21.56
CA MET A 213 -5.36 -1.17 -22.14
C MET A 213 -5.51 -1.44 -23.64
N ARG A 214 -6.61 -2.11 -24.04
CA ARG A 214 -6.88 -2.40 -25.45
C ARG A 214 -7.10 -1.12 -26.27
N ASP A 215 -7.93 -0.21 -25.76
CA ASP A 215 -8.39 0.95 -26.52
C ASP A 215 -7.29 2.02 -26.66
N GLU A 216 -6.43 2.18 -25.66
CA GLU A 216 -5.28 3.11 -25.70
C GLU A 216 -4.05 2.51 -26.42
N HIS A 217 -3.96 1.18 -26.49
CA HIS A 217 -2.85 0.47 -27.14
C HIS A 217 -3.34 -0.64 -28.09
N PRO A 218 -4.04 -0.30 -29.18
CA PRO A 218 -4.62 -1.29 -30.11
C PRO A 218 -3.57 -2.18 -30.79
N ASP A 219 -2.35 -1.69 -30.95
CA ASP A 219 -1.22 -2.42 -31.55
C ASP A 219 -0.40 -3.22 -30.52
N PHE A 220 -0.90 -3.38 -29.29
CA PHE A 220 -0.20 -4.09 -28.23
C PHE A 220 -0.17 -5.59 -28.47
N LYS A 221 0.89 -6.04 -29.17
CA LYS A 221 1.12 -7.43 -29.57
C LYS A 221 1.22 -8.42 -28.40
N SER A 222 1.40 -7.96 -27.16
CA SER A 222 1.43 -8.84 -25.98
C SER A 222 0.05 -9.24 -25.45
N SER A 223 -0.98 -8.47 -25.82
CA SER A 223 -2.39 -8.80 -25.61
C SER A 223 -3.21 -8.35 -26.83
N PRO A 224 -2.99 -8.99 -27.99
CA PRO A 224 -3.59 -8.57 -29.25
C PRO A 224 -5.11 -8.74 -29.20
N SER A 225 -5.84 -7.73 -29.69
CA SER A 225 -7.29 -7.76 -29.75
C SER A 225 -7.81 -8.75 -30.80
N ALA A 226 -9.06 -9.16 -30.68
CA ALA A 226 -9.73 -10.00 -31.66
C ALA A 226 -9.73 -9.39 -33.07
N ALA A 227 -9.69 -8.06 -33.19
CA ALA A 227 -9.59 -7.37 -34.48
C ALA A 227 -8.31 -7.75 -35.24
N PHE A 228 -7.17 -7.89 -34.55
CA PHE A 228 -5.89 -8.28 -35.15
C PHE A 228 -5.93 -9.67 -35.80
N PHE A 229 -6.68 -10.62 -35.20
CA PHE A 229 -6.80 -11.99 -35.68
C PHE A 229 -8.02 -12.25 -36.58
N LYS A 230 -8.96 -11.31 -36.66
CA LYS A 230 -10.32 -11.56 -37.15
C LYS A 230 -10.37 -12.27 -38.50
N ASP A 231 -9.66 -11.72 -39.49
CA ASP A 231 -9.70 -12.26 -40.84
C ASP A 231 -8.79 -13.47 -41.01
N TYR A 232 -7.71 -13.56 -40.23
CA TYR A 232 -6.89 -14.77 -40.12
C TYR A 232 -7.73 -15.95 -39.62
N PHE A 233 -8.45 -15.81 -38.50
CA PHE A 233 -9.26 -16.91 -37.98
C PHE A 233 -10.43 -17.27 -38.88
N LYS A 234 -11.07 -16.32 -39.57
CA LYS A 234 -12.07 -16.65 -40.59
C LYS A 234 -11.51 -17.51 -41.73
N GLN A 235 -10.24 -17.34 -42.08
CA GLN A 235 -9.59 -18.10 -43.15
C GLN A 235 -9.00 -19.44 -42.69
N TYR A 236 -8.50 -19.50 -41.46
CA TYR A 236 -7.68 -20.62 -40.99
C TYR A 236 -8.30 -21.45 -39.85
N LEU A 237 -9.38 -20.98 -39.22
CA LEU A 237 -10.02 -21.64 -38.08
C LEU A 237 -11.52 -21.84 -38.34
N ASP A 238 -12.08 -22.93 -37.80
CA ASP A 238 -13.53 -23.13 -37.76
C ASP A 238 -14.15 -22.19 -36.70
N VAL A 239 -14.48 -20.97 -37.11
CA VAL A 239 -15.06 -19.93 -36.24
C VAL A 239 -16.50 -20.24 -35.81
N GLU A 240 -17.19 -21.18 -36.46
CA GLU A 240 -18.50 -21.64 -36.00
C GLU A 240 -18.35 -22.57 -34.80
N LYS A 241 -17.33 -23.44 -34.83
CA LYS A 241 -16.92 -24.26 -33.69
C LYS A 241 -16.29 -23.44 -32.57
N TYR A 242 -15.55 -22.37 -32.91
CA TYR A 242 -14.81 -21.52 -31.98
C TYR A 242 -15.23 -20.04 -32.05
N PRO A 243 -16.48 -19.70 -31.69
CA PRO A 243 -17.01 -18.33 -31.87
C PRO A 243 -16.29 -17.26 -31.02
N LEU A 244 -15.63 -17.64 -29.93
CA LEU A 244 -14.87 -16.69 -29.09
C LEU A 244 -13.60 -16.18 -29.81
N ALA A 245 -13.14 -16.82 -30.88
CA ALA A 245 -11.98 -16.39 -31.67
C ALA A 245 -12.13 -14.98 -32.25
N LEU A 246 -13.38 -14.51 -32.41
CA LEU A 246 -13.70 -13.21 -33.00
C LEU A 246 -14.12 -12.18 -31.95
N ARG A 247 -13.85 -12.43 -30.66
CA ARG A 247 -14.32 -11.62 -29.53
C ARG A 247 -13.19 -11.33 -28.55
N ASP A 248 -13.18 -10.11 -28.01
CA ASP A 248 -12.32 -9.76 -26.90
C ASP A 248 -12.93 -10.28 -25.60
N VAL A 249 -12.48 -11.45 -25.16
CA VAL A 249 -13.04 -12.12 -23.98
C VAL A 249 -12.06 -12.26 -22.83
N VAL A 250 -12.62 -12.24 -21.64
CA VAL A 250 -11.91 -12.37 -20.38
C VAL A 250 -12.39 -13.65 -19.71
N ILE A 251 -11.45 -14.48 -19.25
CA ILE A 251 -11.76 -15.67 -18.45
C ILE A 251 -11.82 -15.27 -16.97
N VAL A 252 -12.84 -15.77 -16.29
CA VAL A 252 -13.03 -15.69 -14.84
C VAL A 252 -12.92 -17.10 -14.28
N GLU A 253 -11.95 -17.33 -13.41
CA GLU A 253 -11.70 -18.63 -12.77
C GLU A 253 -11.42 -18.43 -11.26
N PRO A 254 -11.54 -19.46 -10.40
CA PRO A 254 -11.21 -19.34 -8.99
C PRO A 254 -9.74 -18.95 -8.83
N TYR A 255 -9.46 -18.11 -7.84
CA TYR A 255 -8.08 -17.85 -7.47
C TYR A 255 -7.44 -19.12 -6.87
N LEU A 256 -6.51 -19.72 -7.62
CA LEU A 256 -5.80 -20.92 -7.19
C LEU A 256 -4.60 -20.56 -6.31
N ASP A 257 -4.69 -20.87 -5.03
CA ASP A 257 -3.59 -20.68 -4.08
C ASP A 257 -2.58 -21.84 -4.12
N ALA A 258 -1.87 -21.93 -5.25
CA ALA A 258 -0.83 -22.92 -5.49
C ALA A 258 0.43 -22.66 -4.64
N VAL A 259 1.06 -23.74 -4.18
CA VAL A 259 2.32 -23.72 -3.39
C VAL A 259 3.57 -23.80 -4.27
N ALA A 260 3.43 -24.21 -5.52
CA ALA A 260 4.49 -24.19 -6.52
C ALA A 260 3.88 -24.09 -7.92
N LEU A 261 4.68 -23.61 -8.86
CA LEU A 261 4.40 -23.63 -10.28
C LEU A 261 5.59 -24.28 -10.98
N TYR A 262 5.33 -25.01 -12.06
CA TYR A 262 6.36 -25.64 -12.89
C TYR A 262 6.14 -25.25 -14.35
N THR A 263 7.22 -24.88 -15.01
CA THR A 263 7.28 -24.80 -16.48
C THR A 263 7.79 -26.14 -17.00
N VAL A 264 7.01 -26.77 -17.88
CA VAL A 264 7.32 -28.09 -18.46
C VAL A 264 7.41 -27.95 -19.97
N ASP A 265 8.62 -28.13 -20.49
CA ASP A 265 8.93 -28.02 -21.91
C ASP A 265 9.10 -29.40 -22.54
N GLY A 266 8.63 -29.55 -23.77
CA GLY A 266 8.81 -30.76 -24.58
C GLY A 266 8.37 -30.53 -26.03
N CYS A 267 8.67 -31.45 -26.92
CA CYS A 267 8.30 -31.34 -28.34
C CYS A 267 7.48 -32.53 -28.82
N ILE A 268 6.73 -32.32 -29.89
CA ILE A 268 6.09 -33.40 -30.64
C ILE A 268 6.86 -33.58 -31.94
N VAL A 269 7.27 -34.81 -32.22
CA VAL A 269 7.96 -35.18 -33.47
C VAL A 269 7.30 -36.44 -34.01
N ASP A 270 6.80 -36.37 -35.25
CA ASP A 270 6.07 -37.47 -35.89
C ASP A 270 4.96 -38.08 -35.02
N LYS A 271 4.19 -37.19 -34.35
CA LYS A 271 3.10 -37.51 -33.41
C LYS A 271 3.54 -38.21 -32.13
N GLU A 272 4.84 -38.31 -31.88
CA GLU A 272 5.38 -38.84 -30.64
C GLU A 272 5.78 -37.71 -29.69
N ILE A 273 5.46 -37.88 -28.41
CA ILE A 273 5.78 -36.94 -27.35
C ILE A 273 7.26 -37.15 -26.97
N VAL A 274 8.02 -36.06 -27.00
CA VAL A 274 9.43 -36.02 -26.60
C VAL A 274 9.55 -35.05 -25.43
N GLN A 275 9.63 -35.61 -24.23
CA GLN A 275 9.83 -34.86 -23.00
C GLN A 275 11.19 -34.16 -23.03
N TRP A 276 11.22 -32.88 -22.63
CA TRP A 276 12.45 -32.12 -22.50
C TRP A 276 12.74 -31.86 -21.03
N THR A 277 12.31 -30.74 -20.45
CA THR A 277 12.71 -30.38 -19.09
C THR A 277 11.57 -29.86 -18.23
N ILE A 278 11.70 -30.07 -16.91
CA ILE A 278 10.85 -29.46 -15.88
C ILE A 278 11.70 -28.38 -15.19
N THR A 279 11.10 -27.20 -15.03
CA THR A 279 11.73 -26.03 -14.41
C THR A 279 10.87 -25.54 -13.25
N ASP A 280 11.49 -25.25 -12.11
CA ASP A 280 10.78 -24.80 -10.92
C ASP A 280 10.46 -23.30 -11.05
N GLU A 281 9.21 -22.91 -10.82
CA GLU A 281 8.81 -21.50 -10.69
C GLU A 281 8.40 -21.21 -9.25
N LEU A 282 9.30 -20.55 -8.53
CA LEU A 282 9.08 -20.16 -7.15
C LEU A 282 8.19 -18.92 -7.11
N ARG A 283 7.04 -19.09 -6.45
CA ARG A 283 6.15 -17.99 -6.04
C ARG A 283 6.39 -17.71 -4.57
N PHE A 284 6.72 -16.47 -4.23
CA PHE A 284 6.86 -16.04 -2.84
C PHE A 284 5.51 -15.54 -2.32
N ASP A 285 5.08 -16.04 -1.17
CA ASP A 285 3.76 -15.77 -0.61
C ASP A 285 3.70 -14.36 0.01
N HIS A 286 2.50 -13.75 -0.04
CA HIS A 286 2.03 -12.58 0.73
C HIS A 286 1.95 -11.18 0.08
N GLN A 287 2.07 -11.01 -1.24
CA GLN A 287 1.58 -9.78 -1.89
C GLN A 287 0.77 -10.09 -3.16
N GLU A 288 -0.17 -9.20 -3.50
CA GLU A 288 -1.09 -9.32 -4.64
C GLU A 288 -0.38 -9.35 -6.01
N ALA A 289 0.94 -9.23 -6.03
CA ALA A 289 1.82 -9.62 -7.14
C ALA A 289 2.83 -10.67 -6.66
N LYS A 290 2.58 -11.95 -6.93
CA LYS A 290 3.50 -13.04 -6.56
C LYS A 290 4.79 -12.90 -7.39
N PHE A 291 5.90 -12.58 -6.74
CA PHE A 291 7.26 -12.62 -7.29
C PHE A 291 7.52 -13.99 -7.94
N MET A 292 8.06 -14.01 -9.17
CA MET A 292 8.45 -15.25 -9.87
C MET A 292 9.97 -15.31 -10.00
N THR A 293 10.58 -16.35 -9.42
CA THR A 293 11.95 -16.78 -9.74
C THR A 293 11.85 -18.14 -10.40
N VAL A 294 12.47 -18.30 -11.57
CA VAL A 294 12.55 -19.59 -12.25
C VAL A 294 13.89 -20.22 -11.91
N ILE A 295 13.92 -21.53 -11.60
CA ILE A 295 15.13 -22.28 -11.26
C ILE A 295 15.22 -23.55 -12.11
N SER A 296 16.37 -23.73 -12.75
CA SER A 296 16.72 -24.89 -13.55
C SER A 296 18.01 -25.54 -13.00
N PRO A 297 18.12 -26.88 -13.03
CA PRO A 297 17.05 -27.86 -13.30
C PRO A 297 16.01 -27.90 -12.15
N THR A 298 14.91 -28.63 -12.31
CA THR A 298 13.99 -28.89 -11.19
C THR A 298 14.69 -29.62 -10.04
N SER A 299 14.29 -29.28 -8.82
CA SER A 299 14.74 -29.93 -7.57
C SER A 299 13.72 -30.91 -6.98
N GLU A 300 12.58 -31.12 -7.65
CA GLU A 300 11.49 -31.94 -7.13
C GLU A 300 11.82 -33.44 -7.12
N PRO A 301 11.26 -34.24 -6.20
CA PRO A 301 11.43 -35.69 -6.18
C PRO A 301 10.96 -36.40 -7.47
N GLU A 302 11.59 -37.53 -7.81
CA GLU A 302 11.30 -38.29 -9.04
C GLU A 302 9.82 -38.69 -9.18
N ASP A 303 9.16 -39.05 -8.08
CA ASP A 303 7.73 -39.41 -8.09
C ASP A 303 6.85 -38.22 -8.46
N LEU A 304 7.21 -37.02 -8.00
CA LEU A 304 6.50 -35.79 -8.35
C LEU A 304 6.81 -35.37 -9.80
N GLN A 305 8.06 -35.47 -10.23
CA GLN A 305 8.43 -35.22 -11.63
C GLN A 305 7.64 -36.12 -12.59
N LYS A 306 7.50 -37.41 -12.27
CA LYS A 306 6.68 -38.34 -13.06
C LYS A 306 5.23 -37.87 -13.15
N ARG A 307 4.62 -37.45 -12.04
CA ARG A 307 3.25 -36.94 -12.03
C ARG A 307 3.09 -35.64 -12.83
N ILE A 308 4.11 -34.77 -12.84
CA ILE A 308 4.14 -33.57 -13.67
C ILE A 308 4.20 -33.97 -15.16
N TRP A 309 5.02 -34.95 -15.51
CA TRP A 309 5.06 -35.52 -16.86
C TRP A 309 3.74 -36.18 -17.27
N ASP A 310 3.05 -36.88 -16.36
CA ASP A 310 1.73 -37.47 -16.66
C ASP A 310 0.71 -36.37 -17.05
N VAL A 311 0.77 -35.19 -16.42
CA VAL A 311 -0.05 -34.03 -16.81
C VAL A 311 0.36 -33.54 -18.21
N TYR A 312 1.66 -33.37 -18.45
CA TYR A 312 2.18 -32.94 -19.75
C TYR A 312 1.79 -33.89 -20.89
N ASP A 313 2.02 -35.18 -20.72
CA ASP A 313 1.69 -36.22 -21.69
C ASP A 313 0.17 -36.26 -21.95
N GLY A 314 -0.64 -36.04 -20.92
CA GLY A 314 -2.10 -35.95 -21.03
C GLY A 314 -2.59 -34.75 -21.85
N VAL A 315 -1.96 -33.57 -21.69
CA VAL A 315 -2.22 -32.39 -22.52
C VAL A 315 -1.74 -32.63 -23.95
N MET A 316 -0.53 -33.16 -24.11
CA MET A 316 0.09 -33.37 -25.42
C MET A 316 -0.63 -34.43 -26.25
N THR A 317 -1.15 -35.49 -25.62
CA THR A 317 -2.00 -36.47 -26.30
C THR A 317 -3.23 -35.81 -26.94
N ARG A 318 -3.84 -34.83 -26.26
CA ARG A 318 -4.98 -34.05 -26.80
C ARG A 318 -4.51 -33.09 -27.90
N MET A 319 -3.40 -32.40 -27.70
CA MET A 319 -2.81 -31.52 -28.73
C MET A 319 -2.54 -32.27 -30.04
N VAL A 320 -1.97 -33.48 -29.97
CA VAL A 320 -1.74 -34.35 -31.14
C VAL A 320 -3.06 -34.74 -31.83
N GLN A 321 -4.14 -34.99 -31.08
CA GLN A 321 -5.47 -35.27 -31.66
C GLN A 321 -6.01 -34.09 -32.47
N PHE A 322 -5.71 -32.85 -32.05
CA PHE A 322 -6.06 -31.63 -32.77
C PHE A 322 -5.02 -31.25 -33.84
N GLY A 323 -4.02 -32.09 -34.11
CA GLY A 323 -3.06 -31.89 -35.20
C GLY A 323 -1.80 -31.09 -34.82
N PHE A 324 -1.44 -31.01 -33.54
CA PHE A 324 -0.14 -30.48 -33.13
C PHE A 324 0.97 -31.49 -33.46
N ASN A 325 1.95 -31.11 -34.28
CA ASN A 325 3.06 -31.99 -34.66
C ASN A 325 4.30 -31.18 -35.04
N ASN A 326 5.48 -31.81 -34.98
CA ASN A 326 6.77 -31.27 -35.41
C ASN A 326 7.04 -29.84 -34.87
N CYS A 327 6.70 -29.63 -33.61
CA CYS A 327 6.78 -28.33 -32.95
C CYS A 327 7.13 -28.49 -31.46
N PHE A 328 7.61 -27.42 -30.86
CA PHE A 328 7.99 -27.35 -29.46
C PHE A 328 6.86 -26.72 -28.63
N THR A 329 6.76 -27.04 -27.35
CA THR A 329 5.69 -26.56 -26.48
C THR A 329 6.19 -26.37 -25.04
N ASN A 330 5.48 -25.52 -24.33
CA ASN A 330 5.61 -25.30 -22.91
C ASN A 330 4.21 -25.40 -22.29
N ILE A 331 4.09 -26.04 -21.13
CA ILE A 331 2.90 -25.87 -20.27
C ILE A 331 3.32 -25.42 -18.87
N GLU A 332 2.40 -24.77 -18.19
CA GLU A 332 2.53 -24.42 -16.79
C GLU A 332 1.63 -25.30 -15.92
N VAL A 333 2.19 -25.87 -14.85
CA VAL A 333 1.47 -26.76 -13.92
C VAL A 333 1.57 -26.24 -12.49
N PHE A 334 0.43 -26.01 -11.85
CA PHE A 334 0.36 -25.68 -10.43
C PHE A 334 0.39 -26.93 -9.55
N ARG A 335 1.15 -26.86 -8.46
CA ARG A 335 0.98 -27.74 -7.29
C ARG A 335 0.12 -27.05 -6.24
N MET A 336 -1.01 -27.65 -5.93
CA MET A 336 -1.93 -27.19 -4.89
C MET A 336 -1.46 -27.64 -3.49
N LYS A 337 -2.02 -27.04 -2.42
CA LYS A 337 -1.68 -27.37 -1.02
C LYS A 337 -1.94 -28.83 -0.64
N ASP A 338 -2.94 -29.46 -1.26
CA ASP A 338 -3.28 -30.87 -1.10
C ASP A 338 -2.42 -31.80 -1.97
N GLY A 339 -1.45 -31.25 -2.72
CA GLY A 339 -0.58 -31.97 -3.62
C GLY A 339 -1.19 -32.28 -4.99
N GLN A 340 -2.42 -31.85 -5.30
CA GLN A 340 -2.99 -31.97 -6.64
C GLN A 340 -2.19 -31.13 -7.65
N LEU A 341 -2.06 -31.65 -8.87
CA LEU A 341 -1.48 -30.94 -10.00
C LEU A 341 -2.59 -30.40 -10.89
N ARG A 342 -2.52 -29.12 -11.27
CA ARG A 342 -3.52 -28.46 -12.11
C ARG A 342 -2.86 -27.71 -13.25
N LEU A 343 -3.43 -27.83 -14.44
CA LEU A 343 -2.98 -27.08 -15.60
C LEU A 343 -3.24 -25.58 -15.40
N CYS A 344 -2.19 -24.76 -15.50
CA CYS A 344 -2.28 -23.30 -15.48
C CYS A 344 -2.45 -22.75 -16.91
N GLU A 345 -1.55 -23.12 -17.81
CA GLU A 345 -1.45 -22.55 -19.15
C GLU A 345 -0.77 -23.53 -20.12
N VAL A 346 -1.07 -23.41 -21.42
CA VAL A 346 -0.45 -24.19 -22.50
C VAL A 346 0.04 -23.21 -23.54
N ASN A 347 1.25 -23.41 -24.06
CA ASN A 347 1.84 -22.60 -25.10
C ASN A 347 2.31 -23.50 -26.25
N ALA A 348 1.97 -23.14 -27.48
CA ALA A 348 2.36 -23.86 -28.71
C ALA A 348 3.82 -23.60 -29.14
N ARG A 349 4.68 -23.22 -28.17
CA ARG A 349 6.09 -22.85 -28.32
C ARG A 349 6.84 -23.12 -27.02
N GLY A 350 8.14 -23.36 -27.10
CA GLY A 350 9.01 -23.51 -25.92
C GLY A 350 9.20 -22.22 -25.11
N SER A 351 9.66 -22.37 -23.87
CA SER A 351 9.91 -21.27 -22.92
C SER A 351 11.18 -20.49 -23.25
N LYS A 352 11.23 -19.79 -24.40
CA LYS A 352 12.46 -19.15 -24.92
C LYS A 352 13.15 -18.21 -23.92
N GLN A 353 12.39 -17.53 -23.07
CA GLN A 353 12.87 -16.67 -21.99
C GLN A 353 13.78 -17.41 -20.98
N LEU A 354 13.68 -18.74 -20.87
CA LEU A 354 14.48 -19.58 -19.98
C LEU A 354 15.75 -20.15 -20.64
N GLN A 355 16.01 -19.79 -21.91
CA GLN A 355 17.20 -20.23 -22.65
C GLN A 355 18.52 -19.93 -21.91
N GLY A 356 18.60 -18.82 -21.17
CA GLY A 356 19.75 -18.49 -20.33
C GLY A 356 19.98 -19.49 -19.20
N CYS A 357 18.90 -19.99 -18.59
CA CYS A 357 18.99 -21.04 -17.58
C CYS A 357 19.41 -22.38 -18.19
N TYR A 358 18.84 -22.75 -19.33
CA TYR A 358 19.11 -24.07 -19.92
C TYR A 358 20.54 -24.23 -20.41
N ARG A 359 21.16 -23.18 -20.97
CA ARG A 359 22.59 -23.23 -21.40
C ARG A 359 23.53 -23.55 -20.25
N GLU A 360 23.19 -23.09 -19.06
CA GLU A 360 24.00 -23.29 -17.87
C GLU A 360 23.69 -24.62 -17.19
N SER A 361 22.42 -25.03 -17.13
CA SER A 361 22.02 -26.29 -16.50
C SER A 361 22.29 -27.53 -17.34
N TYR A 362 22.30 -27.41 -18.68
CA TYR A 362 22.38 -28.55 -19.60
C TYR A 362 23.40 -28.29 -20.71
N LYS A 363 24.27 -29.27 -20.98
CA LYS A 363 25.36 -29.15 -21.96
C LYS A 363 24.79 -28.90 -23.35
N ASN A 364 25.20 -27.81 -24.01
CA ASN A 364 24.77 -27.46 -25.38
C ASN A 364 23.24 -27.35 -25.53
N ALA A 365 22.48 -27.05 -24.46
CA ALA A 365 21.05 -26.89 -24.58
C ALA A 365 20.68 -25.62 -25.33
N ASN A 366 19.95 -25.80 -26.44
CA ASN A 366 19.44 -24.73 -27.26
C ASN A 366 18.04 -25.09 -27.76
N GLN A 367 17.04 -24.30 -27.35
CA GLN A 367 15.65 -24.47 -27.79
C GLN A 367 15.50 -24.30 -29.30
N ASP A 368 16.34 -23.48 -29.94
CA ASP A 368 16.29 -23.33 -31.39
C ASP A 368 16.65 -24.64 -32.10
N TYR A 369 17.54 -25.45 -31.51
CA TYR A 369 17.88 -26.76 -32.07
C TYR A 369 16.71 -27.73 -31.98
N VAL A 370 15.88 -27.63 -30.95
CA VAL A 370 14.66 -28.44 -30.80
C VAL A 370 13.72 -28.18 -31.99
N TYR A 371 13.49 -26.91 -32.34
CA TYR A 371 12.69 -26.56 -33.52
C TYR A 371 13.31 -27.07 -34.82
N LEU A 372 14.62 -26.87 -35.02
CA LEU A 372 15.31 -27.33 -36.23
C LEU A 372 15.19 -28.85 -36.39
N THR A 373 15.42 -29.61 -35.31
CA THR A 373 15.34 -31.07 -35.35
C THR A 373 13.92 -31.56 -35.50
N ALA A 374 12.95 -30.96 -34.81
CA ALA A 374 11.53 -31.32 -34.96
C ALA A 374 11.04 -31.07 -36.39
N GLY A 375 11.46 -29.97 -37.01
CA GLY A 375 11.23 -29.67 -38.43
C GLY A 375 11.92 -30.64 -39.41
N ARG A 376 12.72 -31.59 -38.92
CA ARG A 376 13.34 -32.66 -39.70
C ARG A 376 12.90 -34.06 -39.27
N GLY A 377 11.92 -34.18 -38.39
CA GLY A 377 11.50 -35.48 -37.83
C GLY A 377 12.54 -36.08 -36.87
N VAL A 378 13.49 -35.28 -36.39
CA VAL A 378 14.56 -35.71 -35.48
C VAL A 378 14.19 -35.37 -34.05
N LYS A 379 14.21 -36.37 -33.18
CA LYS A 379 13.94 -36.20 -31.75
C LYS A 379 15.17 -35.61 -31.06
N TYR A 380 15.00 -34.48 -30.40
CA TYR A 380 16.03 -33.84 -29.59
C TYR A 380 15.62 -33.87 -28.12
N VAL A 381 16.17 -34.84 -27.38
CA VAL A 381 15.93 -34.99 -25.94
C VAL A 381 16.79 -34.01 -25.14
N THR A 382 16.49 -33.89 -23.85
CA THR A 382 17.25 -33.01 -22.96
C THR A 382 18.71 -33.40 -22.91
N PRO A 383 19.63 -32.46 -23.17
CA PRO A 383 21.04 -32.75 -23.08
C PRO A 383 21.49 -33.09 -21.65
N PRO A 384 22.66 -33.73 -21.46
CA PRO A 384 23.15 -34.06 -20.14
C PRO A 384 23.30 -32.82 -19.24
N ASN A 385 22.93 -32.97 -17.96
CA ASN A 385 23.09 -31.94 -16.95
C ASN A 385 24.58 -31.58 -16.76
N THR A 386 24.87 -30.30 -16.57
CA THR A 386 26.23 -29.80 -16.31
C THR A 386 26.62 -29.93 -14.83
N GLY A 387 25.66 -30.12 -13.93
CA GLY A 387 25.79 -29.98 -12.48
C GLY A 387 25.60 -28.55 -11.97
N ARG A 388 25.39 -27.57 -12.86
CA ARG A 388 25.17 -26.16 -12.49
C ARG A 388 23.68 -25.86 -12.33
N TRP A 389 23.40 -24.98 -11.38
CA TRP A 389 22.10 -24.40 -11.13
C TRP A 389 22.01 -23.02 -11.75
N ALA A 390 20.86 -22.71 -12.33
CA ALA A 390 20.58 -21.42 -12.90
C ALA A 390 19.26 -20.87 -12.37
N SER A 391 19.19 -19.55 -12.20
CA SER A 391 17.96 -18.84 -11.91
C SER A 391 17.73 -17.77 -12.96
N ALA A 392 16.47 -17.54 -13.32
CA ALA A 392 16.01 -16.34 -14.00
C ALA A 392 15.07 -15.59 -13.06
N TYR A 393 15.40 -14.33 -12.77
CA TYR A 393 14.61 -13.48 -11.89
C TYR A 393 14.14 -12.24 -12.63
N ILE A 394 12.82 -12.05 -12.64
CA ILE A 394 12.19 -10.84 -13.16
C ILE A 394 12.22 -9.78 -12.06
N VAL A 395 12.94 -8.69 -12.28
CA VAL A 395 13.02 -7.59 -11.31
C VAL A 395 11.77 -6.72 -11.47
N LYS A 396 10.84 -6.88 -10.53
CA LYS A 396 9.54 -6.21 -10.52
C LYS A 396 9.52 -5.00 -9.58
N PHE A 397 8.78 -3.97 -9.97
CA PHE A 397 8.61 -2.73 -9.22
C PHE A 397 7.12 -2.39 -9.06
N ASP A 398 6.74 -1.92 -7.88
CA ASP A 398 5.36 -1.57 -7.54
C ASP A 398 4.92 -0.24 -8.18
N ASN A 399 5.84 0.73 -8.22
CA ASN A 399 5.60 2.03 -8.82
C ASN A 399 6.56 2.25 -9.98
N MET A 400 6.01 2.79 -11.05
CA MET A 400 6.76 3.11 -12.25
C MET A 400 7.50 4.42 -12.08
N GLU A 401 8.83 4.31 -12.16
CA GLU A 401 9.78 5.41 -12.19
C GLU A 401 10.80 5.11 -13.30
N ARG A 402 11.60 6.10 -13.68
CA ARG A 402 12.68 5.89 -14.65
C ARG A 402 13.62 4.76 -14.18
N PRO A 403 14.02 3.82 -15.06
CA PRO A 403 14.89 2.71 -14.69
C PRO A 403 16.15 3.12 -13.92
N GLY A 404 16.78 4.25 -14.28
CA GLY A 404 17.98 4.76 -13.61
C GLY A 404 17.77 5.25 -12.16
N ASN A 405 16.52 5.49 -11.76
CA ASN A 405 16.16 5.78 -10.37
C ASN A 405 15.97 4.49 -9.56
N LEU A 406 15.57 3.41 -10.23
CA LEU A 406 15.31 2.11 -9.62
C LEU A 406 16.57 1.23 -9.55
N MET A 407 17.47 1.36 -10.53
CA MET A 407 18.67 0.53 -10.67
C MET A 407 19.93 1.33 -11.02
N ASP A 408 21.07 0.83 -10.59
CA ASP A 408 22.40 1.41 -10.78
C ASP A 408 23.06 0.85 -12.05
N PHE A 409 22.77 1.49 -13.19
CA PHE A 409 23.26 1.07 -14.50
C PHE A 409 24.79 1.01 -14.59
N ASP A 410 25.51 1.90 -13.91
CA ASP A 410 26.98 1.87 -13.86
C ASP A 410 27.52 0.59 -13.21
N LYS A 411 26.82 0.07 -12.21
CA LYS A 411 27.18 -1.22 -11.59
C LYS A 411 26.74 -2.39 -12.45
N ILE A 412 25.58 -2.29 -13.11
CA ILE A 412 25.13 -3.32 -14.05
C ILE A 412 26.18 -3.50 -15.16
N GLU A 413 26.67 -2.43 -15.77
CA GLU A 413 27.70 -2.50 -16.81
C GLU A 413 28.99 -3.17 -16.32
N LYS A 414 29.44 -2.86 -15.09
CA LYS A 414 30.62 -3.51 -14.49
C LYS A 414 30.41 -5.00 -14.22
N LEU A 415 29.17 -5.41 -13.96
CA LEU A 415 28.83 -6.79 -13.64
C LEU A 415 28.63 -7.66 -14.89
N LYS A 416 28.44 -7.08 -16.08
CA LYS A 416 28.27 -7.85 -17.33
C LYS A 416 29.45 -8.75 -17.70
N SER A 417 30.65 -8.49 -17.16
CA SER A 417 31.83 -9.35 -17.39
C SER A 417 31.86 -10.60 -16.49
N ASP A 418 30.96 -10.71 -15.52
CA ASP A 418 30.92 -11.82 -14.58
C ASP A 418 30.27 -13.06 -15.23
N PRO A 419 30.97 -14.20 -15.32
CA PRO A 419 30.48 -15.37 -16.04
C PRO A 419 29.34 -16.10 -15.32
N ASP A 420 29.12 -15.83 -14.03
CA ASP A 420 28.09 -16.48 -13.23
C ASP A 420 26.78 -15.66 -13.15
N MET A 421 26.60 -14.72 -14.08
CA MET A 421 25.36 -13.95 -14.21
C MET A 421 25.15 -13.40 -15.61
N MET A 422 23.94 -12.92 -15.87
CA MET A 422 23.60 -12.19 -17.09
C MET A 422 22.41 -11.26 -16.83
N PHE A 423 22.46 -10.05 -17.38
CA PHE A 423 21.32 -9.13 -17.40
C PHE A 423 20.72 -9.09 -18.80
N ILE A 424 19.39 -9.12 -18.89
CA ILE A 424 18.65 -8.73 -20.09
C ILE A 424 17.80 -7.53 -19.71
N LEU A 425 18.09 -6.39 -20.33
CA LEU A 425 17.41 -5.11 -20.10
C LEU A 425 16.54 -4.80 -21.31
N THR A 426 15.30 -4.38 -21.05
CA THR A 426 14.34 -3.94 -22.07
C THR A 426 14.17 -2.42 -22.12
N ALA A 427 14.78 -1.71 -21.16
CA ALA A 427 14.79 -0.26 -21.08
C ALA A 427 16.13 0.25 -20.52
N GLY A 428 16.61 1.36 -21.06
CA GLY A 428 17.76 2.12 -20.58
C GLY A 428 17.44 3.00 -19.36
N PRO A 429 18.44 3.66 -18.77
CA PRO A 429 18.29 4.42 -17.52
C PRO A 429 17.29 5.58 -17.63
N ASP A 430 17.17 6.18 -18.81
CA ASP A 430 16.34 7.37 -19.08
C ASP A 430 15.05 7.06 -19.85
N ASP A 431 14.83 5.79 -20.22
CA ASP A 431 13.67 5.38 -21.00
C ASP A 431 12.40 5.41 -20.14
N ASP A 432 11.30 5.82 -20.74
CA ASP A 432 9.99 5.66 -20.13
C ASP A 432 9.56 4.19 -20.25
N VAL A 433 9.30 3.55 -19.11
CA VAL A 433 8.75 2.19 -19.12
C VAL A 433 7.22 2.31 -19.16
N THR A 434 6.58 1.61 -20.08
CA THR A 434 5.11 1.64 -20.21
C THR A 434 4.47 0.88 -19.05
N ASN A 435 3.55 1.52 -18.32
CA ASN A 435 2.83 0.91 -17.20
C ASN A 435 1.64 0.11 -17.75
N PHE A 436 1.77 -1.21 -17.84
CA PHE A 436 0.63 -2.06 -18.21
C PHE A 436 -0.16 -2.45 -16.97
N THR A 437 -1.47 -2.18 -16.98
CA THR A 437 -2.35 -2.42 -15.83
C THR A 437 -2.41 -3.92 -15.47
N GLY A 438 -2.18 -4.26 -14.22
CA GLY A 438 -2.35 -5.62 -13.72
C GLY A 438 -1.74 -5.83 -12.34
N SER A 439 -2.11 -6.91 -11.67
CA SER A 439 -1.56 -7.27 -10.36
C SER A 439 -0.15 -7.87 -10.45
N ALA A 440 0.56 -7.71 -11.57
CA ALA A 440 1.86 -8.33 -11.81
C ALA A 440 3.06 -7.46 -11.46
N GLY A 441 2.85 -6.15 -11.23
CA GLY A 441 3.90 -5.13 -11.17
C GLY A 441 4.53 -4.87 -12.54
N CYS A 442 5.34 -3.82 -12.64
CA CYS A 442 6.09 -3.54 -13.86
C CYS A 442 7.52 -4.05 -13.79
N HIS A 443 8.12 -4.41 -14.91
CA HIS A 443 9.49 -4.87 -14.98
C HIS A 443 10.17 -4.41 -16.27
N PHE A 444 11.48 -4.24 -16.22
CA PHE A 444 12.29 -3.96 -17.42
C PHE A 444 13.59 -4.77 -17.44
N CYS A 445 13.83 -5.60 -16.42
CA CYS A 445 15.10 -6.26 -16.18
C CYS A 445 14.88 -7.73 -15.80
N TRP A 446 15.53 -8.61 -16.55
CA TRP A 446 15.75 -10.00 -16.19
C TRP A 446 17.18 -10.18 -15.70
N LEU A 447 17.32 -10.76 -14.52
CA LEU A 447 18.60 -11.13 -13.93
C LEU A 447 18.73 -12.65 -13.87
N PHE A 448 19.71 -13.16 -14.61
CA PHE A 448 20.11 -14.55 -14.55
C PHE A 448 21.33 -14.70 -13.65
N THR A 449 21.34 -15.73 -12.81
CA THR A 449 22.49 -16.07 -11.97
C THR A 449 22.73 -17.56 -11.94
N TYR A 450 23.99 -17.93 -11.82
CA TYR A 450 24.44 -19.31 -11.95
C TYR A 450 25.29 -19.73 -10.74
N GLY A 451 25.40 -21.04 -10.51
CA GLY A 451 26.26 -21.56 -9.45
C GLY A 451 26.35 -23.09 -9.43
N ASN A 452 27.42 -23.60 -8.84
CA ASN A 452 27.66 -25.05 -8.71
C ASN A 452 26.79 -25.72 -7.64
N SER A 453 25.99 -24.94 -6.91
CA SER A 453 24.93 -25.44 -6.02
C SER A 453 23.75 -24.47 -6.05
N ARG A 454 22.57 -24.95 -5.68
CA ARG A 454 21.37 -24.13 -5.58
C ARG A 454 21.57 -22.94 -4.63
N GLU A 455 22.25 -23.14 -3.51
CA GLU A 455 22.57 -22.09 -2.53
C GLU A 455 23.59 -21.09 -3.06
N ALA A 456 24.57 -21.52 -3.85
CA ALA A 456 25.55 -20.64 -4.47
C ALA A 456 24.87 -19.70 -5.48
N MET A 457 24.03 -20.26 -6.34
CA MET A 457 23.23 -19.50 -7.32
C MET A 457 22.31 -18.49 -6.62
N ILE A 458 21.60 -18.89 -5.55
CA ILE A 458 20.70 -18.00 -4.81
C ILE A 458 21.49 -16.87 -4.13
N ARG A 459 22.63 -17.17 -3.51
CA ARG A 459 23.51 -16.14 -2.90
C ARG A 459 23.96 -15.12 -3.95
N LYS A 460 24.37 -15.59 -5.12
CA LYS A 460 24.75 -14.72 -6.24
C LYS A 460 23.62 -13.78 -6.63
N LEU A 461 22.39 -14.29 -6.80
CA LEU A 461 21.20 -13.46 -7.08
C LEU A 461 21.04 -12.34 -6.06
N VAL A 462 21.13 -12.66 -4.78
CA VAL A 462 20.95 -11.70 -3.67
C VAL A 462 22.06 -10.65 -3.67
N ASP A 463 23.32 -11.06 -3.79
CA ASP A 463 24.46 -10.15 -3.76
C ASP A 463 24.41 -9.15 -4.91
N VAL A 464 23.99 -9.62 -6.08
CA VAL A 464 23.84 -8.78 -7.28
C VAL A 464 22.72 -7.77 -7.10
N LEU A 465 21.53 -8.22 -6.67
CA LEU A 465 20.40 -7.32 -6.42
C LEU A 465 20.75 -6.24 -5.37
N LYS A 466 21.47 -6.60 -4.31
CA LYS A 466 21.96 -5.63 -3.29
C LYS A 466 22.88 -4.56 -3.88
N LEU A 467 23.64 -4.90 -4.92
CA LEU A 467 24.55 -3.97 -5.58
C LEU A 467 23.80 -3.03 -6.53
N VAL A 468 22.91 -3.59 -7.36
CA VAL A 468 22.32 -2.88 -8.49
C VAL A 468 21.00 -2.19 -8.17
N LEU A 469 20.26 -2.57 -7.12
CA LEU A 469 19.03 -1.85 -6.77
C LEU A 469 19.35 -0.53 -6.06
N ARG A 470 18.85 0.58 -6.61
CA ARG A 470 18.83 1.89 -5.96
C ARG A 470 17.52 2.01 -5.21
N LEU A 471 17.42 1.39 -4.04
CA LEU A 471 16.20 1.52 -3.25
C LEU A 471 15.89 3.02 -3.02
N CYS A 472 14.64 3.44 -3.31
CA CYS A 472 13.99 4.54 -2.60
C CYS A 472 14.37 4.43 -1.12
N GLU A 473 14.68 5.57 -0.48
CA GLU A 473 14.89 5.66 0.96
C GLU A 473 13.64 5.18 1.74
N VAL A 474 13.51 3.87 1.94
CA VAL A 474 12.55 3.29 2.87
C VAL A 474 13.33 2.35 3.79
N ASN A 475 13.79 2.92 4.90
CA ASN A 475 14.08 2.24 6.17
C ASN A 475 15.12 1.09 6.24
N ALA A 476 16.16 1.06 5.40
CA ALA A 476 17.29 0.14 5.60
C ALA A 476 18.18 0.48 6.83
N ARG A 477 17.99 1.66 7.45
CA ARG A 477 18.78 2.05 8.64
C ARG A 477 18.32 1.39 9.93
N GLY A 478 17.08 0.92 10.06
CA GLY A 478 16.53 0.45 11.34
C GLY A 478 16.88 -0.98 11.75
N SER A 479 17.31 -1.85 10.82
CA SER A 479 17.52 -3.26 11.17
C SER A 479 18.97 -3.65 11.45
N LYS A 480 20.00 -3.04 10.82
CA LYS A 480 21.40 -3.44 11.07
C LYS A 480 21.77 -3.35 12.54
N GLN A 481 21.14 -2.45 13.31
CA GLN A 481 21.40 -2.31 14.74
C GLN A 481 20.85 -3.47 15.58
N LEU A 482 19.77 -4.15 15.16
CA LEU A 482 19.15 -5.26 15.92
C LEU A 482 19.88 -6.62 15.78
N GLN A 483 20.90 -6.70 14.92
CA GLN A 483 21.62 -7.94 14.62
C GLN A 483 22.24 -8.60 15.87
N GLY A 484 22.65 -7.81 16.86
CA GLY A 484 23.17 -8.31 18.14
C GLY A 484 22.15 -9.09 18.97
N CYS A 485 20.91 -8.61 19.07
CA CYS A 485 19.83 -9.31 19.78
C CYS A 485 19.51 -10.67 19.18
N TYR A 486 19.47 -10.75 17.84
CA TYR A 486 19.11 -11.98 17.17
C TYR A 486 20.18 -13.06 17.32
N ARG A 487 21.48 -12.69 17.24
CA ARG A 487 22.60 -13.64 17.47
C ARG A 487 22.64 -14.16 18.90
N GLU A 488 22.36 -13.31 19.88
CA GLU A 488 22.38 -13.70 21.29
C GLU A 488 21.19 -14.58 21.68
N SER A 489 20.00 -14.37 21.09
CA SER A 489 18.80 -15.14 21.43
C SER A 489 18.59 -16.41 20.60
N TYR A 490 19.24 -16.55 19.44
CA TYR A 490 18.99 -17.63 18.50
C TYR A 490 20.29 -18.13 17.84
N LYS A 491 20.54 -19.44 17.88
CA LYS A 491 21.72 -20.04 17.23
C LYS A 491 21.68 -19.79 15.72
N ASN A 492 22.81 -19.34 15.15
CA ASN A 492 22.98 -19.09 13.71
C ASN A 492 22.07 -18.00 13.10
N ALA A 493 21.49 -17.10 13.89
CA ALA A 493 20.67 -16.02 13.36
C ALA A 493 21.52 -14.98 12.60
N ASN A 494 21.33 -14.91 11.28
CA ASN A 494 21.84 -13.82 10.45
C ASN A 494 20.67 -13.07 9.79
N GLN A 495 20.65 -11.75 9.92
CA GLN A 495 19.54 -10.90 9.47
C GLN A 495 19.43 -10.82 7.93
N ASP A 496 20.49 -11.16 7.19
CA ASP A 496 20.42 -11.39 5.75
C ASP A 496 19.36 -12.44 5.37
N TYR A 497 19.15 -13.44 6.23
CA TYR A 497 18.11 -14.47 6.08
C TYR A 497 16.71 -13.99 6.50
N VAL A 498 16.61 -12.96 7.34
CA VAL A 498 15.34 -12.39 7.85
C VAL A 498 14.77 -11.37 6.86
N TYR A 499 15.63 -10.57 6.21
CA TYR A 499 15.20 -9.74 5.08
C TYR A 499 14.68 -10.57 3.91
N LEU A 500 15.26 -11.75 3.70
CA LEU A 500 14.79 -12.73 2.74
C LEU A 500 13.41 -13.30 3.09
N THR A 501 12.95 -13.29 4.35
CA THR A 501 11.62 -13.82 4.72
C THR A 501 10.58 -12.74 4.96
N ALA A 502 10.96 -11.56 5.48
CA ALA A 502 10.03 -10.45 5.71
C ALA A 502 9.58 -9.77 4.40
N GLY A 503 10.40 -9.79 3.35
CA GLY A 503 9.98 -9.42 2.00
C GLY A 503 9.28 -10.53 1.21
N ARG A 504 9.09 -11.74 1.78
CA ARG A 504 8.67 -12.95 1.04
C ARG A 504 7.64 -13.85 1.71
N GLY A 505 7.06 -13.44 2.85
CA GLY A 505 5.91 -14.14 3.44
C GLY A 505 6.01 -15.66 3.64
N VAL A 506 7.20 -16.19 3.95
CA VAL A 506 7.34 -17.56 4.45
C VAL A 506 7.42 -17.49 5.97
N LYS A 507 6.63 -18.32 6.67
CA LYS A 507 6.72 -18.44 8.14
C LYS A 507 8.15 -18.79 8.54
N TYR A 508 8.79 -17.85 9.24
CA TYR A 508 10.10 -18.03 9.86
C TYR A 508 10.05 -19.27 10.78
N VAL A 509 10.82 -20.32 10.45
CA VAL A 509 11.13 -21.35 11.43
C VAL A 509 12.14 -20.72 12.37
N THR A 510 11.68 -20.33 13.55
CA THR A 510 12.51 -19.73 14.59
C THR A 510 13.72 -20.64 14.84
N PRO A 511 14.96 -20.15 14.64
CA PRO A 511 16.15 -20.94 14.93
C PRO A 511 16.13 -21.38 16.40
N PRO A 512 16.85 -22.46 16.76
CA PRO A 512 16.88 -22.93 18.14
C PRO A 512 17.34 -21.82 19.09
N GLN A 513 16.55 -21.55 20.13
CA GLN A 513 16.89 -20.55 21.13
C GLN A 513 18.21 -20.94 21.82
N THR A 514 19.06 -19.95 22.04
CA THR A 514 20.29 -20.11 22.82
C THR A 514 20.02 -20.26 24.32
N GLY A 515 18.80 -19.89 24.76
CA GLY A 515 18.43 -19.74 26.16
C GLY A 515 18.74 -18.36 26.74
N ARG A 516 19.37 -17.45 25.97
CA ARG A 516 19.59 -16.05 26.38
C ARG A 516 18.54 -15.12 25.77
N TRP A 517 18.08 -14.18 26.57
CA TRP A 517 17.14 -13.14 26.19
C TRP A 517 17.90 -11.85 25.92
N ALA A 518 17.55 -11.18 24.82
CA ALA A 518 18.12 -9.90 24.45
C ALA A 518 17.01 -8.85 24.34
N SER A 519 17.32 -7.61 24.72
CA SER A 519 16.52 -6.43 24.36
C SER A 519 17.34 -5.43 23.56
N ALA A 520 16.64 -4.67 22.74
CA ALA A 520 17.16 -3.45 22.14
C ALA A 520 16.24 -2.31 22.53
N TYR A 521 16.79 -1.31 23.20
CA TYR A 521 16.10 -0.11 23.60
C TYR A 521 16.70 1.07 22.85
N ILE A 522 15.87 1.72 22.04
CA ILE A 522 16.25 2.96 21.36
C ILE A 522 15.93 4.09 22.32
N VAL A 523 16.95 4.86 22.67
CA VAL A 523 16.77 6.04 23.49
C VAL A 523 16.33 7.17 22.55
N LYS A 524 15.03 7.51 22.60
CA LYS A 524 14.41 8.56 21.78
C LYS A 524 14.05 9.76 22.64
N PHE A 525 14.18 10.95 22.06
CA PHE A 525 13.74 12.19 22.69
C PHE A 525 13.00 13.08 21.69
N ASP A 526 12.03 13.83 22.22
CA ASP A 526 11.13 14.66 21.42
C ASP A 526 11.78 15.96 20.92
N ASN A 527 12.97 16.32 21.43
CA ASN A 527 13.69 17.56 21.11
C ASN A 527 15.15 17.32 20.68
N MET A 528 15.72 18.25 19.89
CA MET A 528 17.14 18.24 19.45
C MET A 528 18.10 18.71 20.56
N GLU A 529 18.14 18.00 21.70
CA GLU A 529 19.14 18.23 22.76
C GLU A 529 20.42 17.43 22.54
N ARG A 530 21.57 17.96 23.02
CA ARG A 530 22.86 17.27 22.92
C ARG A 530 22.89 16.02 23.79
N PRO A 531 23.40 14.88 23.29
CA PRO A 531 23.39 13.61 24.02
C PRO A 531 24.00 13.66 25.43
N GLY A 532 25.07 14.41 25.63
CA GLY A 532 25.78 14.52 26.91
C GLY A 532 25.01 15.25 28.01
N ASN A 533 23.93 15.96 27.65
CA ASN A 533 23.02 16.58 28.63
C ASN A 533 21.94 15.61 29.13
N LEU A 534 21.73 14.51 28.41
CA LEU A 534 20.63 13.55 28.64
C LEU A 534 21.12 12.23 29.22
N MET A 535 22.40 11.90 29.01
CA MET A 535 23.00 10.69 29.55
C MET A 535 24.40 10.93 30.12
N ASP A 536 24.73 10.18 31.17
CA ASP A 536 26.07 10.16 31.74
C ASP A 536 26.99 9.30 30.85
N PHE A 537 27.70 9.94 29.93
CA PHE A 537 28.60 9.26 28.98
C PHE A 537 29.80 8.58 29.65
N ASP A 538 30.24 9.07 30.82
CA ASP A 538 31.29 8.41 31.60
C ASP A 538 30.77 7.09 32.18
N GLN A 539 29.52 7.06 32.64
CA GLN A 539 28.87 5.84 33.11
C GLN A 539 28.57 4.86 31.95
N ILE A 540 28.20 5.36 30.76
CA ILE A 540 28.06 4.53 29.55
C ILE A 540 29.41 3.86 29.21
N LEU A 541 30.51 4.61 29.22
CA LEU A 541 31.84 4.06 28.92
C LEU A 541 32.26 2.98 29.92
N LYS A 542 31.93 3.14 31.21
CA LYS A 542 32.16 2.09 32.23
C LYS A 542 31.31 0.86 31.96
N LEU A 543 30.03 1.03 31.62
CA LEU A 543 29.09 -0.07 31.38
C LEU A 543 29.34 -0.82 30.07
N LYS A 544 30.10 -0.25 29.10
CA LYS A 544 30.56 -0.99 27.91
C LYS A 544 31.46 -2.18 28.22
N SER A 545 32.03 -2.26 29.43
CA SER A 545 32.82 -3.41 29.88
C SER A 545 31.98 -4.57 30.43
N ASP A 546 30.68 -4.36 30.64
CA ASP A 546 29.75 -5.39 31.12
C ASP A 546 29.34 -6.30 29.95
N PRO A 547 29.60 -7.62 30.02
CA PRO A 547 29.34 -8.54 28.90
C PRO A 547 27.85 -8.70 28.57
N ASP A 548 26.96 -8.27 29.48
CA ASP A 548 25.51 -8.32 29.29
C ASP A 548 24.92 -6.97 28.86
N VAL A 549 25.77 -5.99 28.50
CA VAL A 549 25.36 -4.64 28.08
C VAL A 549 26.16 -4.20 26.87
N MET A 550 25.49 -3.72 25.83
CA MET A 550 26.15 -3.14 24.65
C MET A 550 25.50 -1.82 24.27
N PHE A 551 26.33 -0.81 24.01
CA PHE A 551 25.90 0.50 23.53
C PHE A 551 26.39 0.73 22.10
N ILE A 552 25.50 1.10 21.19
CA ILE A 552 25.85 1.64 19.88
C ILE A 552 25.46 3.12 19.87
N LEU A 553 26.48 3.98 19.89
CA LEU A 553 26.32 5.43 19.86
C LEU A 553 26.41 5.92 18.42
N THR A 554 25.44 6.73 18.00
CA THR A 554 25.40 7.34 16.66
C THR A 554 25.80 8.82 16.67
N ALA A 555 25.98 9.40 17.86
CA ALA A 555 26.49 10.75 18.09
C ALA A 555 27.25 10.80 19.44
N GLY A 556 28.25 11.67 19.54
CA GLY A 556 29.00 11.97 20.76
C GLY A 556 28.25 12.90 21.73
N PRO A 557 28.79 13.12 22.95
CA PRO A 557 28.10 13.90 23.98
C PRO A 557 27.83 15.36 23.57
N ASP A 558 28.69 15.95 22.73
CA ASP A 558 28.61 17.34 22.30
C ASP A 558 28.07 17.54 20.87
N ASP A 559 27.73 16.44 20.18
CA ASP A 559 27.29 16.49 18.78
C ASP A 559 25.83 16.97 18.68
N ASP A 560 25.54 17.83 17.71
CA ASP A 560 24.18 18.28 17.42
C ASP A 560 23.44 17.18 16.62
N VAL A 561 22.38 16.62 17.21
CA VAL A 561 21.59 15.54 16.59
C VAL A 561 20.62 16.15 15.56
N THR A 562 20.97 16.08 14.28
CA THR A 562 20.11 16.61 13.20
C THR A 562 19.00 15.63 12.82
N ASN A 563 17.82 16.19 12.53
CA ASN A 563 16.60 15.46 12.19
C ASN A 563 16.77 14.70 10.85
N PHE A 564 17.08 13.40 10.92
CA PHE A 564 17.04 12.53 9.73
C PHE A 564 15.56 12.27 9.38
N THR A 565 15.18 12.66 8.17
CA THR A 565 13.83 12.66 7.58
C THR A 565 12.97 11.44 7.93
N GLY A 566 11.86 11.66 8.66
CA GLY A 566 10.80 10.66 8.90
C GLY A 566 10.16 10.79 10.29
N SER A 567 8.90 10.37 10.42
CA SER A 567 8.01 10.51 11.60
C SER A 567 8.43 9.74 12.88
N ALA A 568 9.72 9.48 13.11
CA ALA A 568 10.22 8.56 14.14
C ALA A 568 11.00 9.19 15.32
N GLY A 569 11.23 10.51 15.32
CA GLY A 569 11.91 11.26 16.39
C GLY A 569 13.45 11.15 16.38
N CYS A 570 14.13 12.09 17.06
CA CYS A 570 15.59 12.13 17.16
C CYS A 570 16.11 11.03 18.13
N HIS A 571 17.14 10.29 17.73
CA HIS A 571 17.78 9.26 18.57
C HIS A 571 19.30 9.28 18.40
N PHE A 572 20.06 9.02 19.47
CA PHE A 572 21.53 9.04 19.44
C PHE A 572 22.20 7.77 19.99
N CYS A 573 21.43 6.87 20.62
CA CYS A 573 21.96 5.70 21.30
C CYS A 573 21.00 4.51 21.21
N TRP A 574 21.57 3.35 20.88
CA TRP A 574 20.94 2.05 21.05
C TRP A 574 21.58 1.32 22.22
N LEU A 575 20.76 0.94 23.20
CA LEU A 575 21.16 0.13 24.34
C LEU A 575 20.64 -1.29 24.15
N PHE A 576 21.55 -2.25 24.24
CA PHE A 576 21.25 -3.67 24.23
C PHE A 576 21.55 -4.27 25.59
N THR A 577 20.64 -5.06 26.14
CA THR A 577 20.89 -5.84 27.35
C THR A 577 20.57 -7.31 27.14
N TYR A 578 21.36 -8.15 27.78
CA TYR A 578 21.27 -9.60 27.68
C TYR A 578 21.01 -10.22 29.06
N GLY A 579 20.38 -11.39 29.09
CA GLY A 579 20.14 -12.10 30.33
C GLY A 579 19.69 -13.54 30.13
N ASN A 580 19.94 -14.40 31.10
CA ASN A 580 19.60 -15.83 31.02
C ASN A 580 18.09 -16.10 31.28
N SER A 581 17.32 -15.06 31.61
CA SER A 581 15.85 -15.08 31.62
C SER A 581 15.31 -13.72 31.15
N ARG A 582 14.03 -13.69 30.75
CA ARG A 582 13.35 -12.45 30.36
C ARG A 582 13.37 -11.41 31.49
N GLU A 583 13.12 -11.84 32.72
CA GLU A 583 13.12 -10.98 33.91
C GLU A 583 14.53 -10.48 34.24
N ALA A 584 15.57 -11.29 34.03
CA ALA A 584 16.95 -10.88 34.22
C ALA A 584 17.35 -9.81 33.19
N MET A 585 17.01 -10.02 31.91
CA MET A 585 17.26 -9.05 30.84
C MET A 585 16.51 -7.72 31.07
N ILE A 586 15.23 -7.77 31.47
CA ILE A 586 14.43 -6.57 31.75
C ILE A 586 14.97 -5.82 32.97
N ARG A 587 15.32 -6.53 34.06
CA ARG A 587 15.94 -5.90 35.23
C ARG A 587 17.25 -5.23 34.86
N LYS A 588 18.10 -5.91 34.07
CA LYS A 588 19.36 -5.34 33.56
C LYS A 588 19.12 -4.07 32.74
N LEU A 589 18.12 -4.07 31.85
CA LEU A 589 17.73 -2.88 31.07
C LEU A 589 17.33 -1.72 32.00
N VAL A 590 16.45 -1.97 32.96
CA VAL A 590 15.97 -0.96 33.90
C VAL A 590 17.11 -0.42 34.77
N ASP A 591 18.00 -1.28 35.25
CA ASP A 591 19.13 -0.87 36.09
C ASP A 591 20.15 -0.06 35.30
N VAL A 592 20.47 -0.46 34.07
CA VAL A 592 21.33 0.33 33.17
C VAL A 592 20.69 1.69 32.88
N LEU A 593 19.42 1.74 32.49
CA LEU A 593 18.72 3.00 32.22
C LEU A 593 18.68 3.93 33.46
N LYS A 594 18.52 3.40 34.67
CA LYS A 594 18.59 4.18 35.91
C LYS A 594 19.96 4.79 36.18
N LEU A 595 21.03 4.15 35.69
CA LEU A 595 22.41 4.57 35.87
C LEU A 595 22.87 5.55 34.78
N VAL A 596 22.38 5.40 33.54
CA VAL A 596 22.85 6.20 32.40
C VAL A 596 21.93 7.34 32.01
N ILE A 597 20.62 7.28 32.31
CA ILE A 597 19.73 8.43 32.10
C ILE A 597 20.06 9.49 33.14
N ASP A 598 20.47 10.66 32.65
CA ASP A 598 20.86 11.77 33.49
C ASP A 598 19.62 12.30 34.21
N LYS A 599 19.56 12.10 35.53
CA LYS A 599 18.40 12.53 36.31
C LYS A 599 18.37 14.05 36.39
N ASP A 600 17.16 14.57 36.19
CA ASP A 600 16.76 15.92 36.57
C ASP A 600 16.91 16.11 38.09
N THR A 601 18.12 16.42 38.53
CA THR A 601 18.43 16.68 39.94
C THR A 601 18.45 18.18 40.18
N ASP A 602 17.97 18.63 41.34
CA ASP A 602 17.95 20.05 41.69
C ASP A 602 19.34 20.71 41.58
N ALA A 603 20.41 19.97 41.87
CA ALA A 603 21.78 20.44 41.74
C ALA A 603 22.16 20.75 40.27
N ARG A 604 21.73 19.90 39.33
CA ARG A 604 21.98 20.10 37.90
C ARG A 604 21.01 21.08 37.25
N ARG A 605 19.73 21.14 37.65
CA ARG A 605 18.82 22.24 37.26
C ARG A 605 19.40 23.60 37.61
N ARG A 606 19.98 23.72 38.79
CA ARG A 606 20.65 24.95 39.23
C ARG A 606 21.91 25.24 38.42
N LYS A 607 22.66 24.23 37.98
CA LYS A 607 23.86 24.39 37.16
C LYS A 607 23.52 24.73 35.70
N ALA A 608 22.63 23.97 35.06
CA ALA A 608 22.12 24.22 33.72
C ALA A 608 21.39 25.56 33.63
N SER A 609 20.61 25.94 34.65
CA SER A 609 20.00 27.29 34.72
C SER A 609 21.06 28.40 34.82
N LYS A 610 22.17 28.18 35.56
CA LYS A 610 23.28 29.15 35.62
C LYS A 610 24.02 29.26 34.29
N ASP A 611 24.30 28.13 33.65
CA ASP A 611 25.02 28.10 32.37
C ASP A 611 24.16 28.65 31.22
N LEU A 612 22.85 28.37 31.23
CA LEU A 612 21.88 28.93 30.28
C LEU A 612 21.69 30.44 30.47
N LYS A 613 21.60 30.93 31.71
CA LYS A 613 21.57 32.38 31.99
C LYS A 613 22.84 33.08 31.48
N LYS A 614 24.00 32.45 31.69
CA LYS A 614 25.29 32.96 31.21
C LYS A 614 25.39 32.96 29.68
N ALA A 615 24.85 31.93 29.01
CA ALA A 615 24.82 31.84 27.54
C ALA A 615 23.85 32.86 26.91
N ILE A 616 22.68 33.08 27.54
CA ILE A 616 21.72 34.12 27.13
C ILE A 616 22.32 35.51 27.31
N ASP A 617 23.01 35.78 28.43
CA ASP A 617 23.65 37.08 28.70
C ASP A 617 24.82 37.39 27.74
N GLN A 618 25.58 36.37 27.33
CA GLN A 618 26.75 36.55 26.49
C GLN A 618 26.44 36.57 24.99
N LYS A 619 25.53 35.71 24.52
CA LYS A 619 25.16 35.64 23.09
C LYS A 619 23.75 35.06 22.92
N PRO A 620 22.70 35.89 23.00
CA PRO A 620 21.30 35.45 22.97
C PRO A 620 20.92 34.62 21.75
N SER A 621 21.55 34.86 20.60
CA SER A 621 21.31 34.13 19.35
C SER A 621 21.81 32.69 19.33
N SER A 622 22.52 32.25 20.38
CA SER A 622 23.03 30.87 20.51
C SER A 622 22.05 29.92 21.18
N VAL A 623 20.90 30.42 21.66
CA VAL A 623 19.88 29.63 22.35
C VAL A 623 18.59 29.67 21.54
N GLN A 624 18.10 28.51 21.12
CA GLN A 624 16.90 28.37 20.31
C GLN A 624 15.72 27.98 21.21
N ALA A 625 14.61 28.72 21.13
CA ALA A 625 13.41 28.46 21.93
C ALA A 625 12.24 28.04 21.03
N THR A 626 11.51 27.01 21.43
CA THR A 626 10.32 26.49 20.73
C THR A 626 9.19 26.22 21.73
N VAL A 627 7.99 26.65 21.38
CA VAL A 627 6.76 26.45 22.17
C VAL A 627 5.92 25.37 21.49
N GLN A 628 5.48 24.36 22.24
CA GLN A 628 4.64 23.26 21.76
C GLN A 628 3.44 23.04 22.67
N PHE A 629 2.31 22.63 22.08
CA PHE A 629 1.06 22.35 22.79
C PHE A 629 0.64 20.89 22.57
N HIS A 630 0.31 20.19 23.64
CA HIS A 630 -0.19 18.82 23.60
C HIS A 630 -1.63 18.75 24.12
N THR A 631 -2.45 17.88 23.55
CA THR A 631 -3.84 17.65 23.98
C THR A 631 -4.08 16.16 24.13
N CYS A 632 -4.60 15.75 25.28
CA CYS A 632 -5.00 14.36 25.56
C CYS A 632 -6.51 14.29 25.79
N PHE A 633 -7.14 13.22 25.28
CA PHE A 633 -8.54 12.93 25.55
C PHE A 633 -8.66 11.94 26.72
N PRO A 634 -9.61 12.15 27.65
CA PRO A 634 -9.75 11.31 28.82
C PRO A 634 -10.27 9.90 28.49
N THR A 635 -9.94 8.94 29.34
CA THR A 635 -10.44 7.56 29.25
C THR A 635 -11.89 7.44 29.74
N LEU A 636 -12.58 6.33 29.41
CA LEU A 636 -13.99 6.09 29.80
C LEU A 636 -14.25 6.22 31.32
N THR A 637 -13.25 5.88 32.13
CA THR A 637 -13.26 5.99 33.61
C THR A 637 -13.04 7.41 34.13
N GLU A 638 -12.52 8.32 33.30
CA GLU A 638 -12.23 9.72 33.63
C GLU A 638 -13.42 10.66 33.33
N HIS A 639 -14.49 10.15 32.69
CA HIS A 639 -15.73 10.90 32.46
C HIS A 639 -16.62 10.97 33.72
N LYS A 640 -16.24 11.77 34.71
CA LYS A 640 -17.13 12.13 35.84
C LYS A 640 -18.04 13.31 35.42
N ASN A 641 -19.33 13.27 35.79
CA ASN A 641 -20.36 14.34 35.60
C ASN A 641 -21.07 14.47 34.23
N HIS A 642 -20.88 13.54 33.29
CA HIS A 642 -21.85 13.33 32.20
C HIS A 642 -22.19 11.83 32.07
N PRO A 643 -23.45 11.44 31.83
CA PRO A 643 -23.84 10.04 31.82
C PRO A 643 -23.30 9.34 30.56
N THR A 644 -22.40 8.38 30.76
CA THR A 644 -21.87 7.47 29.73
C THR A 644 -22.59 6.11 29.73
N VAL A 645 -23.38 5.82 30.78
CA VAL A 645 -24.17 4.59 30.96
C VAL A 645 -25.50 4.95 31.66
N GLY A 646 -26.60 4.23 31.35
CA GLY A 646 -27.94 4.44 31.92
C GLY A 646 -28.91 5.26 31.05
N GLU A 647 -30.18 5.39 31.49
CA GLU A 647 -31.29 5.95 30.69
C GLU A 647 -31.02 7.34 30.08
N VAL A 648 -30.23 8.20 30.75
CA VAL A 648 -29.89 9.54 30.25
C VAL A 648 -28.84 9.50 29.12
N ALA A 649 -27.94 8.51 29.13
CA ALA A 649 -26.99 8.27 28.05
C ALA A 649 -27.69 7.71 26.80
N GLU A 650 -28.69 6.85 27.02
CA GLU A 650 -29.52 6.23 25.97
C GLU A 650 -30.33 7.23 25.14
N LEU A 651 -30.67 8.39 25.71
CA LEU A 651 -31.33 9.49 25.00
C LEU A 651 -30.40 10.24 24.03
N ARG A 652 -29.08 10.12 24.19
CA ARG A 652 -28.06 10.79 23.37
C ARG A 652 -27.36 9.85 22.39
N GLU A 653 -27.70 8.57 22.39
CA GLU A 653 -27.16 7.60 21.44
C GLU A 653 -27.49 7.98 19.99
N GLY A 654 -26.58 7.63 19.08
CA GLY A 654 -26.83 7.66 17.66
C GLY A 654 -27.82 6.58 17.26
N VAL A 655 -28.69 6.86 16.29
CA VAL A 655 -29.63 5.88 15.75
C VAL A 655 -28.86 4.72 15.08
N ASP A 656 -29.28 3.48 15.32
CA ASP A 656 -28.68 2.27 14.75
C ASP A 656 -28.73 2.30 13.22
N GLU A 657 -27.65 1.87 12.56
CA GLU A 657 -27.55 1.90 11.10
C GLU A 657 -28.59 1.02 10.40
N ARG A 658 -29.05 -0.07 11.03
CA ARG A 658 -30.12 -0.93 10.50
C ARG A 658 -31.46 -0.22 10.53
N VAL A 659 -31.75 0.51 11.60
CA VAL A 659 -32.95 1.36 11.72
C VAL A 659 -32.90 2.49 10.69
N LYS A 660 -31.76 3.16 10.50
CA LYS A 660 -31.57 4.14 9.41
C LYS A 660 -31.75 3.50 8.03
N GLY A 661 -31.25 2.28 7.82
CA GLY A 661 -31.43 1.51 6.59
C GLY A 661 -32.91 1.21 6.28
N ARG A 662 -33.67 0.85 7.31
CA ARG A 662 -35.11 0.60 7.20
C ARG A 662 -35.90 1.87 6.86
N ILE A 663 -35.59 3.00 7.51
CA ILE A 663 -36.18 4.32 7.18
C ILE A 663 -35.94 4.67 5.71
N ARG A 664 -34.71 4.48 5.21
CA ARG A 664 -34.35 4.72 3.80
C ARG A 664 -35.19 3.87 2.85
N THR A 665 -35.31 2.58 3.14
CA THR A 665 -36.06 1.63 2.30
C THR A 665 -37.55 1.99 2.23
N LEU A 666 -38.16 2.27 3.39
CA LEU A 666 -39.58 2.65 3.45
C LEU A 666 -39.84 4.00 2.77
N ALA A 667 -38.92 4.96 2.90
CA ALA A 667 -39.01 6.24 2.21
C ALA A 667 -38.92 6.10 0.69
N LEU A 668 -38.04 5.22 0.19
CA LEU A 668 -37.92 4.87 -1.23
C LEU A 668 -39.18 4.17 -1.75
N ASN A 669 -39.79 3.32 -0.92
CA ASN A 669 -41.04 2.63 -1.23
C ASN A 669 -42.30 3.50 -1.03
N GLY A 670 -42.13 4.81 -0.85
CA GLY A 670 -43.23 5.78 -0.90
C GLY A 670 -43.86 6.16 0.44
N VAL A 671 -43.32 5.72 1.58
CA VAL A 671 -43.77 6.18 2.90
C VAL A 671 -43.32 7.63 3.13
N LYS A 672 -44.27 8.57 3.10
CA LYS A 672 -44.00 10.03 3.19
C LYS A 672 -44.36 10.64 4.54
N ASP A 673 -45.19 9.97 5.33
CA ASP A 673 -45.66 10.46 6.62
C ASP A 673 -44.82 9.87 7.78
N ILE A 674 -44.51 10.71 8.76
CA ILE A 674 -43.65 10.36 9.90
C ILE A 674 -44.34 9.38 10.85
N ARG A 675 -45.66 9.50 11.02
CA ARG A 675 -46.41 8.59 11.91
C ARG A 675 -46.48 7.20 11.29
N GLU A 676 -46.69 7.14 9.98
CA GLU A 676 -46.66 5.86 9.27
C GLU A 676 -45.26 5.25 9.26
N MET A 677 -44.22 6.06 9.08
CA MET A 677 -42.84 5.62 9.21
C MET A 677 -42.57 5.05 10.61
N ARG A 678 -43.01 5.73 11.67
CA ARG A 678 -42.86 5.27 13.05
C ARG A 678 -43.56 3.93 13.28
N ARG A 679 -44.80 3.77 12.80
CA ARG A 679 -45.55 2.51 12.90
C ARG A 679 -44.78 1.34 12.27
N HIS A 680 -44.16 1.56 11.11
CA HIS A 680 -43.34 0.53 10.46
C HIS A 680 -42.03 0.24 11.19
N LEU A 681 -41.41 1.26 11.82
CA LEU A 681 -40.19 1.06 12.61
C LEU A 681 -40.49 0.32 13.91
N ASP A 682 -41.59 0.62 14.58
CA ASP A 682 -41.99 -0.07 15.82
C ASP A 682 -42.21 -1.57 15.53
N ALA A 683 -42.92 -1.89 14.44
CA ALA A 683 -43.08 -3.26 13.97
C ALA A 683 -41.72 -3.91 13.61
N TYR A 684 -40.85 -3.21 12.90
CA TYR A 684 -39.52 -3.72 12.54
C TYR A 684 -38.64 -3.99 13.77
N VAL A 685 -38.66 -3.10 14.76
CA VAL A 685 -37.88 -3.26 15.99
C VAL A 685 -38.41 -4.45 16.80
N ASN A 686 -39.73 -4.60 16.90
CA ASN A 686 -40.36 -5.68 17.65
C ASN A 686 -40.27 -7.05 16.96
N ASP A 687 -40.69 -7.11 15.69
CA ASP A 687 -40.97 -8.37 15.00
C ASP A 687 -39.75 -8.90 14.23
N ASP A 688 -38.79 -8.04 13.88
CA ASP A 688 -37.58 -8.41 13.13
C ASP A 688 -36.30 -8.25 13.96
N LEU A 689 -36.09 -7.09 14.59
CA LEU A 689 -34.80 -6.74 15.21
C LEU A 689 -34.59 -7.42 16.58
N PHE A 690 -35.65 -7.57 17.36
CA PHE A 690 -35.64 -8.19 18.70
C PHE A 690 -36.60 -9.38 18.80
N LYS A 691 -36.87 -10.07 17.69
CA LYS A 691 -37.79 -11.21 17.64
C LYS A 691 -37.42 -12.29 18.67
N GLY A 692 -38.31 -12.51 19.64
CA GLY A 692 -38.12 -13.51 20.70
C GLY A 692 -37.10 -13.12 21.79
N GLN A 693 -36.72 -11.84 21.86
CA GLN A 693 -35.86 -11.27 22.90
C GLN A 693 -36.62 -10.19 23.69
N ASP A 694 -36.10 -9.83 24.86
CA ASP A 694 -36.64 -8.70 25.64
C ASP A 694 -36.43 -7.38 24.88
N LEU A 695 -37.51 -6.62 24.74
CA LEU A 695 -37.50 -5.36 23.98
C LEU A 695 -36.70 -4.28 24.72
N PRO A 696 -35.90 -3.48 24.00
CA PRO A 696 -35.25 -2.33 24.60
C PRO A 696 -36.30 -1.28 25.05
N PRO A 697 -35.99 -0.46 26.07
CA PRO A 697 -36.87 0.62 26.50
C PRO A 697 -37.27 1.54 25.33
N THR A 698 -38.54 1.96 25.29
CA THR A 698 -39.04 2.85 24.22
C THR A 698 -38.38 4.22 24.21
N THR A 699 -37.73 4.59 25.33
CA THR A 699 -36.96 5.82 25.53
C THR A 699 -35.55 5.77 24.92
N ARG A 700 -35.05 4.59 24.53
CA ARG A 700 -33.70 4.42 23.99
C ARG A 700 -33.61 4.86 22.53
N ARG A 701 -33.01 6.03 22.29
CA ARG A 701 -32.97 6.70 20.98
C ARG A 701 -32.30 5.88 19.88
N ARG A 702 -31.39 4.98 20.24
CA ARG A 702 -30.69 4.08 19.30
C ARG A 702 -31.63 3.24 18.44
N TYR A 703 -32.71 2.73 19.05
CA TYR A 703 -33.70 1.88 18.36
C TYR A 703 -35.05 2.57 18.17
N ASN A 704 -35.35 3.59 18.99
CA ASN A 704 -36.54 4.44 18.86
C ASN A 704 -36.16 5.88 18.46
N PRO A 705 -35.92 6.15 17.16
CA PRO A 705 -35.49 7.46 16.69
C PRO A 705 -36.55 8.53 16.93
N THR A 706 -36.11 9.78 17.11
CA THR A 706 -37.02 10.93 17.23
C THR A 706 -37.60 11.32 15.87
N ASP A 707 -38.71 12.07 15.85
CA ASP A 707 -39.31 12.57 14.60
C ASP A 707 -38.32 13.41 13.77
N LYS A 708 -37.39 14.11 14.45
CA LYS A 708 -36.32 14.87 13.79
C LYS A 708 -35.33 13.94 13.09
N ASP A 709 -34.98 12.82 13.72
CA ASP A 709 -34.08 11.82 13.14
C ASP A 709 -34.72 11.15 11.93
N ILE A 710 -36.01 10.82 12.02
CA ILE A 710 -36.78 10.25 10.90
C ILE A 710 -36.81 11.23 9.73
N ARG A 711 -37.20 12.50 9.94
CA ARG A 711 -37.21 13.54 8.90
C ARG A 711 -35.85 13.69 8.22
N ASN A 712 -34.79 13.86 9.00
CA ASN A 712 -33.45 14.05 8.45
C ASN A 712 -33.00 12.87 7.58
N ASN A 713 -33.35 11.63 7.92
CA ASN A 713 -33.00 10.46 7.12
C ASN A 713 -33.90 10.32 5.88
N MET A 714 -35.18 10.71 5.97
CA MET A 714 -36.09 10.75 4.83
C MET A 714 -35.67 11.81 3.80
N ASP A 715 -35.30 13.01 4.25
CA ASP A 715 -34.91 14.12 3.36
C ASP A 715 -33.57 13.83 2.66
N LYS A 716 -32.59 13.27 3.38
CA LYS A 716 -31.34 12.75 2.77
C LYS A 716 -31.60 11.68 1.70
N SER A 717 -32.68 10.90 1.84
CA SER A 717 -33.06 9.90 0.84
C SER A 717 -33.67 10.53 -0.40
N LYS A 718 -34.45 11.61 -0.25
CA LYS A 718 -35.04 12.37 -1.36
C LYS A 718 -33.97 13.12 -2.17
N ASP A 719 -33.00 13.74 -1.50
CA ASP A 719 -31.91 14.46 -2.17
C ASP A 719 -31.06 13.53 -3.05
N ARG A 720 -30.87 12.27 -2.62
CA ARG A 720 -30.21 11.24 -3.42
C ARG A 720 -30.99 10.86 -4.68
N ILE A 721 -32.32 10.80 -4.62
CA ILE A 721 -33.17 10.51 -5.80
C ILE A 721 -33.16 11.69 -6.78
N LYS A 722 -33.15 12.93 -6.26
CA LYS A 722 -33.08 14.15 -7.07
C LYS A 722 -31.75 14.23 -7.82
N ASN A 723 -30.64 13.96 -7.13
CA ASN A 723 -29.30 13.92 -7.72
C ASN A 723 -29.13 12.76 -8.72
N SER A 724 -29.79 11.61 -8.47
CA SER A 724 -29.80 10.47 -9.40
C SER A 724 -30.52 10.75 -10.73
N LYS A 725 -31.45 11.72 -10.78
CA LYS A 725 -32.14 12.11 -12.02
C LYS A 725 -31.38 13.19 -12.80
N GLU A 726 -30.57 14.02 -12.13
CA GLU A 726 -29.72 15.03 -12.77
C GLU A 726 -28.36 14.46 -13.24
N ASP A 727 -27.98 13.27 -12.79
CA ASP A 727 -26.70 12.61 -13.11
C ASP A 727 -26.62 11.95 -14.51
N GLN A 728 -27.71 11.97 -15.31
CA GLN A 728 -27.68 11.39 -16.66
C GLN A 728 -27.18 12.32 -17.79
N CYS A 729 -26.91 13.61 -17.53
CA CYS A 729 -26.64 14.55 -18.64
C CYS A 729 -25.30 15.29 -18.65
N ASN A 730 -24.37 15.16 -17.70
CA ASN A 730 -23.05 15.81 -17.83
C ASN A 730 -21.98 15.22 -16.90
N VAL A 731 -21.27 14.20 -17.36
CA VAL A 731 -20.18 13.53 -16.59
C VAL A 731 -18.84 14.26 -16.73
N GLN A 732 -18.58 14.96 -17.85
CA GLN A 732 -17.28 15.61 -18.08
C GLN A 732 -17.08 16.95 -17.33
N VAL A 733 -18.16 17.65 -16.93
CA VAL A 733 -18.06 18.94 -16.23
C VAL A 733 -17.80 18.78 -14.71
N LYS A 734 -18.18 17.63 -14.12
CA LYS A 734 -18.16 17.43 -12.67
C LYS A 734 -16.78 17.11 -12.07
N GLU A 735 -15.87 16.51 -12.83
CA GLU A 735 -14.50 16.23 -12.35
C GLU A 735 -13.67 17.51 -12.20
N LYS A 736 -13.76 18.42 -13.17
CA LYS A 736 -13.07 19.72 -13.12
C LYS A 736 -13.61 20.59 -11.99
N GLN A 737 -14.93 20.59 -11.76
CA GLN A 737 -15.56 21.31 -10.65
C GLN A 737 -15.25 20.70 -9.27
N LYS A 738 -15.09 19.38 -9.15
CA LYS A 738 -14.70 18.72 -7.87
C LYS A 738 -13.30 19.14 -7.42
N ILE A 739 -12.33 19.17 -8.34
CA ILE A 739 -10.96 19.58 -8.04
C ILE A 739 -10.92 21.06 -7.63
N ASP A 740 -11.66 21.92 -8.32
CA ASP A 740 -11.74 23.35 -7.97
C ASP A 740 -12.51 23.62 -6.67
N LEU A 741 -13.54 22.82 -6.36
CA LEU A 741 -14.27 22.91 -5.10
C LEU A 741 -13.40 22.46 -3.93
N CYS A 742 -12.62 21.38 -4.08
CA CYS A 742 -11.66 20.95 -3.07
C CYS A 742 -10.58 22.01 -2.82
N LYS A 743 -10.05 22.64 -3.88
CA LYS A 743 -9.08 23.75 -3.74
C LYS A 743 -9.69 24.98 -3.06
N LYS A 744 -10.93 25.36 -3.42
CA LYS A 744 -11.67 26.45 -2.76
C LYS A 744 -12.00 26.13 -1.30
N PHE A 745 -12.38 24.89 -1.00
CA PHE A 745 -12.66 24.43 0.37
C PHE A 745 -11.40 24.48 1.23
N PHE A 746 -10.27 23.97 0.73
CA PHE A 746 -8.99 24.01 1.46
C PHE A 746 -8.57 25.45 1.76
N LYS A 747 -8.65 26.34 0.76
CA LYS A 747 -8.34 27.76 0.93
C LYS A 747 -9.24 28.44 1.96
N THR A 748 -10.54 28.12 1.97
CA THR A 748 -11.50 28.66 2.94
C THR A 748 -11.28 28.12 4.36
N VAL A 749 -10.98 26.83 4.50
CA VAL A 749 -10.68 26.22 5.80
C VAL A 749 -9.38 26.79 6.38
N THR A 750 -8.33 26.92 5.58
CA THR A 750 -7.07 27.55 6.02
C THR A 750 -7.29 29.01 6.43
N ALA A 751 -8.09 29.77 5.67
CA ALA A 751 -8.44 31.15 6.02
C ALA A 751 -9.30 31.22 7.30
N PHE A 752 -10.24 30.29 7.50
CA PHE A 752 -11.08 30.20 8.70
C PHE A 752 -10.25 29.88 9.95
N ILE A 753 -9.36 28.89 9.88
CA ILE A 753 -8.43 28.54 10.97
C ILE A 753 -7.51 29.73 11.30
N THR A 754 -6.99 30.41 10.27
CA THR A 754 -6.15 31.61 10.46
C THR A 754 -6.93 32.74 11.16
N ASN A 755 -8.20 32.93 10.81
CA ASN A 755 -9.05 33.94 11.44
C ASN A 755 -9.42 33.56 12.89
N ILE A 756 -9.69 32.29 13.18
CA ILE A 756 -9.92 31.81 14.55
C ILE A 756 -8.67 32.04 15.39
N LEU A 757 -7.48 31.66 14.89
CA LEU A 757 -6.23 31.86 15.60
C LEU A 757 -5.97 33.34 15.88
N ARG A 758 -6.16 34.21 14.87
CA ARG A 758 -6.04 35.66 15.05
C ARG A 758 -7.00 36.19 16.13
N ARG A 759 -8.26 35.73 16.13
CA ARG A 759 -9.25 36.15 17.12
C ARG A 759 -8.93 35.64 18.52
N TYR A 760 -8.44 34.40 18.63
CA TYR A 760 -7.98 33.80 19.88
C TYR A 760 -6.81 34.59 20.49
N THR A 761 -5.79 34.90 19.70
CA THR A 761 -4.65 35.73 20.16
C THR A 761 -5.11 37.11 20.57
N GLN A 762 -5.98 37.75 19.78
CA GLN A 762 -6.52 39.07 20.10
C GLN A 762 -7.27 39.08 21.44
N LEU A 763 -8.12 38.08 21.70
CA LEU A 763 -8.90 37.99 22.94
C LEU A 763 -8.02 37.78 24.18
N ASN A 764 -6.95 36.99 24.05
CA ASN A 764 -5.96 36.80 25.12
C ASN A 764 -5.26 38.13 25.43
N ILE A 765 -4.76 38.84 24.40
CA ILE A 765 -4.12 40.15 24.56
C ILE A 765 -5.08 41.16 25.20
N GLU A 766 -6.31 41.29 24.68
CA GLU A 766 -7.31 42.24 25.18
C GLU A 766 -7.68 42.02 26.65
N SER A 767 -7.58 40.76 27.12
CA SER A 767 -7.85 40.37 28.50
C SER A 767 -6.62 40.50 29.40
N SER A 768 -5.45 40.87 28.89
CA SER A 768 -4.25 41.02 29.70
C SER A 768 -4.15 42.40 30.33
N SER A 769 -3.66 42.44 31.57
CA SER A 769 -3.26 43.65 32.29
C SER A 769 -2.19 44.45 31.56
N MET A 770 -1.40 43.80 30.68
CA MET A 770 -0.42 44.44 29.80
C MET A 770 -1.07 45.27 28.68
N TYR A 771 -2.29 44.89 28.25
CA TYR A 771 -3.03 45.64 27.24
C TYR A 771 -3.77 46.83 27.85
N ARG A 772 -4.39 46.65 29.02
CA ARG A 772 -5.04 47.75 29.76
C ARG A 772 -5.09 47.46 31.27
N ARG A 773 -4.83 48.49 32.09
CA ARG A 773 -4.93 48.39 33.56
C ARG A 773 -6.37 48.06 33.99
N TYR A 774 -6.49 47.09 34.90
CA TYR A 774 -7.75 46.69 35.52
C TYR A 774 -8.30 47.72 36.51
N ASN A 775 -9.61 47.76 36.67
CA ASN A 775 -10.27 48.50 37.74
C ASN A 775 -9.95 47.85 39.10
N GLU A 776 -9.64 48.66 40.11
CA GLU A 776 -9.21 48.22 41.43
C GLU A 776 -10.28 47.39 42.16
N ASN A 777 -11.57 47.60 41.84
CA ASN A 777 -12.70 46.86 42.39
C ASN A 777 -12.81 45.40 41.91
N ILE A 778 -11.93 44.97 40.99
CA ILE A 778 -11.89 43.58 40.53
C ILE A 778 -10.92 42.80 41.42
N PRO A 779 -11.38 41.72 42.10
CA PRO A 779 -10.53 40.86 42.90
C PRO A 779 -9.30 40.40 42.12
N VAL A 780 -8.14 40.35 42.78
CA VAL A 780 -6.86 40.04 42.12
C VAL A 780 -6.90 38.69 41.41
N TYR A 781 -7.56 37.69 42.00
CA TYR A 781 -7.70 36.35 41.42
C TYR A 781 -8.59 36.29 40.15
N LEU A 782 -9.29 37.36 39.80
CA LEU A 782 -10.07 37.48 38.56
C LEU A 782 -9.37 38.36 37.50
N ARG A 783 -8.18 38.89 37.78
CA ARG A 783 -7.38 39.65 36.80
C ARG A 783 -6.57 38.67 35.96
N ASP A 784 -6.29 39.05 34.71
CA ASP A 784 -5.57 38.20 33.75
C ASP A 784 -6.27 36.83 33.57
N ARG A 785 -7.59 36.88 33.33
CA ARG A 785 -8.47 35.71 33.12
C ARG A 785 -9.40 35.98 31.93
N PRO A 786 -9.85 34.95 31.18
CA PRO A 786 -10.75 35.13 30.04
C PRO A 786 -12.04 35.86 30.43
N ARG A 787 -12.50 36.76 29.56
CA ARG A 787 -13.65 37.64 29.84
C ARG A 787 -14.91 36.90 30.28
N GLY A 788 -15.23 35.76 29.66
CA GLY A 788 -16.42 34.95 30.01
C GLY A 788 -16.36 34.39 31.43
N PHE A 789 -15.17 33.91 31.84
CA PHE A 789 -14.92 33.44 33.20
C PHE A 789 -15.12 34.56 34.23
N VAL A 790 -14.51 35.73 33.99
CA VAL A 790 -14.63 36.89 34.88
C VAL A 790 -16.08 37.36 35.02
N GLN A 791 -16.83 37.37 33.91
CA GLN A 791 -18.24 37.74 33.92
C GLN A 791 -19.09 36.78 34.75
N HIS A 792 -18.87 35.46 34.62
CA HIS A 792 -19.54 34.46 35.45
C HIS A 792 -19.24 34.67 36.94
N MET A 793 -17.96 34.76 37.30
CA MET A 793 -17.51 34.90 38.69
C MET A 793 -18.09 36.15 39.35
N LYS A 794 -18.10 37.28 38.63
CA LYS A 794 -18.71 38.52 39.13
C LYS A 794 -20.21 38.40 39.35
N ALA A 795 -20.94 37.77 38.42
CA ALA A 795 -22.37 37.59 38.55
C ALA A 795 -22.72 36.75 39.79
N ARG A 796 -21.99 35.65 40.04
CA ARG A 796 -22.23 34.77 41.20
C ARG A 796 -21.76 35.37 42.52
N LEU A 797 -20.70 36.18 42.51
CA LEU A 797 -20.28 36.96 43.67
C LEU A 797 -21.37 37.96 44.10
N GLU A 798 -22.02 38.61 43.13
CA GLU A 798 -23.12 39.55 43.41
C GLU A 798 -24.34 38.84 43.99
N GLU A 799 -24.73 37.70 43.42
CA GLU A 799 -25.86 36.90 43.90
C GLU A 799 -25.64 36.28 45.29
N ALA A 800 -24.38 36.15 45.72
CA ALA A 800 -24.03 35.58 47.02
C ALA A 800 -24.17 36.57 48.19
N LYS A 801 -24.37 37.88 47.92
CA LYS A 801 -24.40 38.91 48.96
C LYS A 801 -25.52 38.75 49.99
N ASP A 802 -26.61 38.10 49.60
CA ASP A 802 -27.79 37.93 50.46
C ASP A 802 -27.67 36.71 51.40
N TYR A 803 -26.55 35.99 51.39
CA TYR A 803 -26.28 34.89 52.31
C TYR A 803 -25.79 35.41 53.66
N THR A 804 -26.21 34.77 54.74
CA THR A 804 -25.74 35.03 56.10
C THR A 804 -24.95 33.85 56.66
N ALA A 805 -24.19 34.05 57.74
CA ALA A 805 -23.46 32.98 58.41
C ALA A 805 -24.33 31.78 58.83
N ASN A 806 -25.62 32.00 59.10
CA ASN A 806 -26.56 30.92 59.45
C ASN A 806 -27.00 30.08 58.24
N ASP A 807 -26.75 30.56 57.02
CA ASP A 807 -27.10 29.86 55.78
C ASP A 807 -25.99 28.92 55.30
N VAL A 808 -24.85 28.89 55.98
CA VAL A 808 -23.68 28.06 55.67
C VAL A 808 -23.33 27.21 56.89
N ILE A 809 -23.34 25.90 56.74
CA ILE A 809 -23.02 24.94 57.80
C ILE A 809 -21.79 24.14 57.36
N GLU A 810 -20.71 24.24 58.11
CA GLU A 810 -19.51 23.40 57.91
C GLU A 810 -19.83 21.96 58.35
N LEU A 811 -19.62 20.99 57.45
CA LEU A 811 -19.88 19.56 57.71
C LEU A 811 -18.60 18.82 58.07
N ASP A 812 -17.52 19.09 57.32
CA ASP A 812 -16.18 18.54 57.48
C ASP A 812 -15.16 19.57 56.95
N HIS A 813 -13.85 19.35 57.15
CA HIS A 813 -12.82 20.38 56.92
C HIS A 813 -12.91 21.03 55.53
N ASP A 814 -13.24 20.29 54.47
CA ASP A 814 -13.33 20.82 53.10
C ASP A 814 -14.75 20.81 52.50
N THR A 815 -15.78 20.54 53.33
CA THR A 815 -17.17 20.35 52.87
C THR A 815 -18.18 21.17 53.68
N PHE A 816 -19.03 21.90 52.96
CA PHE A 816 -20.04 22.80 53.51
C PHE A 816 -21.44 22.47 52.97
N SER A 817 -22.46 22.74 53.77
CA SER A 817 -23.88 22.70 53.37
C SER A 817 -24.42 24.13 53.32
N VAL A 818 -24.83 24.57 52.15
CA VAL A 818 -25.28 25.96 51.92
C VAL A 818 -26.76 25.98 51.54
N LYS A 819 -27.56 26.81 52.21
CA LYS A 819 -29.00 26.90 51.98
C LYS A 819 -29.35 27.36 50.56
N SER A 820 -30.39 26.78 49.97
CA SER A 820 -30.92 27.29 48.71
C SER A 820 -31.77 28.54 48.94
N GLN A 821 -31.47 29.62 48.22
CA GLN A 821 -32.31 30.83 48.21
C GLN A 821 -33.63 30.63 47.45
N SER A 822 -33.67 29.69 46.49
CA SER A 822 -34.90 29.45 45.71
C SER A 822 -35.85 28.47 46.40
N GLU A 823 -35.35 27.65 47.32
CA GLU A 823 -36.10 26.62 48.03
C GLU A 823 -35.63 26.56 49.50
N PRO A 824 -36.32 27.22 50.44
CA PRO A 824 -35.85 27.36 51.83
C PRO A 824 -35.62 26.05 52.59
N SER A 825 -36.26 24.94 52.16
CA SER A 825 -36.11 23.61 52.75
C SER A 825 -34.95 22.80 52.18
N LYS A 826 -34.25 23.31 51.16
CA LYS A 826 -33.20 22.60 50.44
C LYS A 826 -31.83 23.20 50.74
N TYR A 827 -30.85 22.32 50.91
CA TYR A 827 -29.45 22.68 51.07
C TYR A 827 -28.63 22.03 49.97
N HIS A 828 -27.56 22.72 49.57
CA HIS A 828 -26.60 22.26 48.59
C HIS A 828 -25.26 22.00 49.25
N THR A 829 -24.79 20.77 49.13
CA THR A 829 -23.42 20.42 49.53
C THR A 829 -22.43 21.04 48.55
N VAL A 830 -21.42 21.71 49.10
CA VAL A 830 -20.27 22.33 48.42
C VAL A 830 -19.02 21.66 48.98
N TYR A 831 -18.22 21.07 48.10
CA TYR A 831 -16.93 20.48 48.43
C TYR A 831 -15.83 21.25 47.69
N PHE A 832 -14.77 21.64 48.40
CA PHE A 832 -13.71 22.49 47.85
C PHE A 832 -12.68 21.72 47.02
N GLY A 833 -12.71 20.38 47.06
CA GLY A 833 -11.75 19.55 46.36
C GLY A 833 -10.43 19.41 47.12
N ASP A 834 -9.62 18.47 46.69
CA ASP A 834 -8.26 18.24 47.17
C ASP A 834 -7.33 17.97 45.96
N ASP A 835 -6.14 17.40 46.19
CA ASP A 835 -5.18 17.12 45.13
C ASP A 835 -5.67 16.01 44.15
N GLU A 836 -6.62 15.17 44.57
CA GLU A 836 -7.16 14.04 43.80
C GLU A 836 -8.56 14.34 43.23
N ASP A 837 -9.38 15.12 43.94
CA ASP A 837 -10.77 15.40 43.57
C ASP A 837 -11.03 16.91 43.30
N MET A 838 -11.72 17.19 42.19
CA MET A 838 -12.11 18.55 41.80
C MET A 838 -13.19 19.12 42.72
N PRO A 839 -13.22 20.45 42.96
CA PRO A 839 -14.31 21.10 43.69
C PRO A 839 -15.66 20.75 43.06
N CYS A 840 -16.71 20.68 43.87
CA CYS A 840 -18.05 20.49 43.36
C CYS A 840 -19.14 21.14 44.21
N CYS A 841 -20.28 21.39 43.57
CA CYS A 841 -21.50 21.73 44.29
C CYS A 841 -22.68 20.98 43.67
N THR A 842 -23.59 20.51 44.52
CA THR A 842 -24.80 19.79 44.11
C THR A 842 -25.86 20.67 43.42
N CYS A 843 -25.60 21.97 43.24
CA CYS A 843 -26.53 22.88 42.59
C CYS A 843 -26.46 22.81 41.06
N ARG A 844 -27.57 23.19 40.42
CA ARG A 844 -27.68 23.18 38.95
C ARG A 844 -26.73 24.16 38.25
N ASP A 845 -26.40 25.26 38.91
CA ASP A 845 -25.49 26.28 38.35
C ASP A 845 -24.07 25.72 38.22
N TRP A 846 -23.59 25.02 39.24
CA TRP A 846 -22.34 24.27 39.18
C TRP A 846 -22.39 23.17 38.12
N ALA A 847 -23.44 22.34 38.12
CA ALA A 847 -23.57 21.24 37.15
C ALA A 847 -23.58 21.73 35.68
N ARG A 848 -24.03 22.97 35.43
CA ARG A 848 -24.09 23.55 34.09
C ARG A 848 -22.77 24.19 33.66
N HIS A 849 -22.12 24.91 34.55
CA HIS A 849 -20.97 25.76 34.19
C HIS A 849 -19.63 25.19 34.63
N LEU A 850 -19.62 24.30 35.65
CA LEU A 850 -18.42 23.78 36.32
C LEU A 850 -17.50 24.89 36.85
N LEU A 851 -18.09 26.06 37.12
CA LEU A 851 -17.48 27.25 37.67
C LEU A 851 -18.08 27.53 39.06
N PRO A 852 -17.36 28.21 39.98
CA PRO A 852 -17.89 28.56 41.29
C PRO A 852 -19.26 29.23 41.15
N CYS A 853 -20.25 28.56 41.73
CA CYS A 853 -21.60 29.05 41.82
C CYS A 853 -21.73 30.01 43.01
N LYS A 854 -22.88 30.65 43.16
CA LYS A 854 -23.14 31.56 44.29
C LYS A 854 -22.92 30.92 45.68
N HIS A 855 -23.06 29.60 45.82
CA HIS A 855 -22.82 28.91 47.09
C HIS A 855 -21.33 28.87 47.48
N PHE A 856 -20.41 28.77 46.52
CA PHE A 856 -18.97 28.92 46.80
C PHE A 856 -18.67 30.34 47.27
N PHE A 857 -19.26 31.35 46.62
CA PHE A 857 -19.09 32.75 47.02
C PHE A 857 -19.74 33.08 48.36
N ALA A 858 -20.85 32.41 48.72
CA ALA A 858 -21.43 32.52 50.06
C ALA A 858 -20.44 32.06 51.13
N ILE A 859 -19.75 30.94 50.89
CA ILE A 859 -18.70 30.44 51.79
C ILE A 859 -17.53 31.44 51.85
N PHE A 860 -17.07 31.95 50.69
CA PHE A 860 -15.99 32.95 50.64
C PHE A 860 -16.28 34.22 51.45
N GLN A 861 -17.56 34.59 51.59
CA GLN A 861 -17.98 35.79 52.30
C GLN A 861 -18.27 35.55 53.78
N GLN A 862 -18.81 34.37 54.12
CA GLN A 862 -19.35 34.10 55.46
C GLN A 862 -18.42 33.27 56.35
N VAL A 863 -17.49 32.50 55.77
CA VAL A 863 -16.58 31.62 56.53
C VAL A 863 -15.16 32.18 56.48
N SER A 864 -14.66 32.63 57.64
CA SER A 864 -13.33 33.23 57.75
C SER A 864 -12.24 32.19 57.44
N GLY A 865 -11.28 32.55 56.58
CA GLY A 865 -10.19 31.67 56.16
C GLY A 865 -10.51 30.76 54.96
N TRP A 866 -11.73 30.87 54.41
CA TRP A 866 -12.16 30.15 53.22
C TRP A 866 -12.36 31.11 52.04
N GLY A 867 -11.68 30.84 50.94
CA GLY A 867 -11.62 31.72 49.78
C GLY A 867 -11.19 30.99 48.51
N TRP A 868 -10.89 31.77 47.47
CA TRP A 868 -10.41 31.22 46.19
C TRP A 868 -9.12 30.42 46.36
N GLU A 869 -8.26 30.84 47.28
CA GLU A 869 -6.99 30.22 47.63
C GLU A 869 -7.14 28.77 48.12
N ASN A 870 -8.26 28.39 48.72
CA ASN A 870 -8.54 27.04 49.21
C ASN A 870 -8.94 26.06 48.11
N LEU A 871 -9.18 26.52 46.87
CA LEU A 871 -9.41 25.60 45.75
C LEU A 871 -8.09 24.97 45.28
N PRO A 872 -8.08 23.72 44.81
CA PRO A 872 -6.87 23.03 44.37
C PRO A 872 -6.23 23.73 43.16
N ALA A 873 -4.90 23.67 43.07
CA ALA A 873 -4.14 24.31 41.99
C ALA A 873 -4.57 23.77 40.61
N SER A 874 -4.84 22.47 40.51
CA SER A 874 -5.36 21.80 39.31
C SER A 874 -6.65 22.43 38.77
N TYR A 875 -7.47 23.03 39.64
CA TYR A 875 -8.68 23.76 39.27
C TYR A 875 -8.40 25.24 38.98
N LYS A 876 -7.67 25.93 39.86
CA LYS A 876 -7.39 27.39 39.73
C LYS A 876 -6.55 27.74 38.51
N ASP A 877 -5.62 26.86 38.16
CA ASP A 877 -4.65 27.04 37.08
C ASP A 877 -5.05 26.31 35.79
N ASN A 878 -6.31 25.86 35.72
CA ASN A 878 -6.83 25.21 34.54
C ASN A 878 -6.71 26.14 33.32
N PRO A 879 -6.14 25.68 32.19
CA PRO A 879 -5.95 26.50 30.98
C PRO A 879 -7.22 27.14 30.42
N LEU A 880 -8.40 26.62 30.75
CA LEU A 880 -9.69 27.21 30.36
C LEU A 880 -10.04 28.47 31.15
N PHE A 881 -9.43 28.65 32.33
CA PHE A 881 -9.67 29.78 33.23
C PHE A 881 -8.55 30.81 33.16
N THR A 882 -7.39 30.49 32.61
CA THR A 882 -6.24 31.40 32.49
C THR A 882 -6.09 31.97 31.09
N LEU A 883 -5.26 33.01 30.93
CA LEU A 883 -4.87 33.50 29.61
C LEU A 883 -3.70 32.67 29.10
N ASP A 884 -3.63 32.51 27.78
CA ASP A 884 -2.50 31.84 27.13
C ASP A 884 -1.32 32.81 27.04
N ASP A 885 -0.31 32.57 27.87
CA ASP A 885 0.91 33.39 27.94
C ASP A 885 1.66 33.46 26.61
N SER A 886 1.51 32.44 25.74
CA SER A 886 2.11 32.46 24.40
C SER A 886 1.54 33.58 23.52
N CYS A 887 0.32 34.02 23.79
CA CYS A 887 -0.33 35.13 23.09
C CYS A 887 0.10 36.50 23.61
N LEU A 888 0.71 36.60 24.80
CA LEU A 888 0.93 37.87 25.51
C LEU A 888 2.32 38.48 25.35
N GLY A 889 3.32 37.70 24.91
CA GLY A 889 4.72 38.15 24.84
C GLY A 889 5.34 38.32 26.24
N GLN A 890 6.60 37.91 26.42
CA GLN A 890 7.23 37.76 27.74
C GLN A 890 7.14 39.01 28.64
N LYS A 891 6.63 38.85 29.87
CA LYS A 891 6.80 39.80 30.98
C LYS A 891 8.25 39.72 31.49
N ALA A 892 8.93 40.86 31.61
CA ALA A 892 10.23 40.96 32.27
C ALA A 892 10.05 41.02 33.79
N ASP A 893 10.63 40.08 34.52
CA ASP A 893 10.66 40.14 35.99
C ASP A 893 11.77 41.09 36.47
N SER A 894 11.36 42.10 37.23
CA SER A 894 12.22 42.85 38.16
C SER A 894 11.99 42.36 39.60
N PRO A 895 13.02 42.35 40.47
CA PRO A 895 13.04 41.57 41.70
C PRO A 895 12.63 42.35 42.97
N SER A 896 12.11 41.63 43.97
CA SER A 896 11.87 42.12 45.33
C SER A 896 13.14 42.11 46.20
N THR A 897 13.65 43.32 46.49
CA THR A 897 14.15 43.93 47.77
C THR A 897 14.57 43.02 48.96
N SER A 898 15.64 43.30 49.74
CA SER A 898 16.06 44.57 50.36
C SER A 898 17.52 44.63 50.91
N ALA A 899 18.07 45.85 50.95
CA ALA A 899 19.14 46.46 51.79
C ALA A 899 20.61 45.99 51.64
N SER A 900 21.65 46.84 51.60
CA SER A 900 21.79 48.32 51.62
C SER A 900 23.28 48.70 51.39
N VAL A 901 23.51 49.92 50.88
CA VAL A 901 24.51 50.93 51.30
C VAL A 901 25.04 51.74 50.09
N ASN A 902 24.72 53.03 50.14
CA ASN A 902 25.16 54.14 49.29
C ASN A 902 26.63 54.51 49.52
N VAL A 903 27.29 55.19 48.56
CA VAL A 903 27.65 56.63 48.64
C VAL A 903 28.09 57.13 47.24
N GLU A 904 27.66 58.38 46.99
CA GLU A 904 27.85 59.39 45.94
C GLU A 904 29.32 59.61 45.46
N ALA A 905 29.67 60.34 44.39
CA ALA A 905 29.06 61.57 43.87
C ALA A 905 29.52 61.95 42.44
N SER A 906 28.66 62.80 41.84
CA SER A 906 28.94 63.95 40.94
C SER A 906 28.92 63.79 39.40
N ASN A 907 27.74 64.16 38.90
CA ASN A 907 27.46 65.20 37.89
C ASN A 907 27.71 64.97 36.39
N ALA A 908 26.60 64.60 35.74
CA ALA A 908 25.83 65.41 34.79
C ALA A 908 26.53 65.95 33.53
N THR A 909 26.12 65.40 32.38
CA THR A 909 25.78 66.20 31.19
C THR A 909 24.63 65.52 30.43
N GLN A 910 23.63 66.32 30.05
CA GLN A 910 22.42 65.96 29.28
C GLN A 910 22.73 65.46 27.86
N LEU A 911 21.68 64.86 27.25
CA LEU A 911 21.26 64.88 25.83
C LEU A 911 21.03 63.45 25.32
N ALA A 912 20.05 63.11 24.49
CA ALA A 912 18.79 63.70 24.05
C ALA A 912 18.10 62.59 23.22
N PHE A 913 16.78 62.66 23.16
CA PHE A 913 15.89 61.76 22.43
C PHE A 913 15.83 62.11 20.92
N ILE A 914 15.28 61.17 20.11
CA ILE A 914 14.77 61.28 18.70
C ILE A 914 15.80 60.94 17.58
N PRO A 915 15.45 60.24 16.46
CA PRO A 915 14.37 59.26 16.17
C PRO A 915 14.84 57.98 15.42
N ALA A 916 14.09 56.89 15.55
CA ALA A 916 14.05 55.85 14.52
C ALA A 916 13.17 56.31 13.34
N SER A 917 13.71 56.22 12.14
CA SER A 917 13.08 56.61 10.87
C SER A 917 11.77 55.88 10.59
N LEU A 918 10.77 56.66 10.17
CA LEU A 918 9.48 56.26 9.62
C LEU A 918 9.62 55.24 8.47
N PRO A 919 8.75 54.21 8.40
CA PRO A 919 8.35 53.61 7.14
C PRO A 919 7.52 54.62 6.34
N GLU A 920 7.82 54.74 5.06
CA GLU A 920 7.26 55.68 4.10
C GLU A 920 5.73 55.83 4.17
N LYS A 921 5.26 57.07 4.01
CA LYS A 921 3.84 57.40 3.78
C LYS A 921 3.33 56.64 2.55
N LYS A 922 2.56 55.57 2.77
CA LYS A 922 1.76 54.91 1.71
C LYS A 922 0.97 55.99 0.96
N SER A 923 1.12 56.03 -0.37
CA SER A 923 0.50 57.05 -1.23
C SER A 923 -1.01 57.19 -0.97
N SER A 924 -1.55 58.42 -1.03
CA SER A 924 -2.97 58.70 -0.80
C SER A 924 -3.89 57.83 -1.68
N ASN A 925 -3.42 57.45 -2.87
CA ASN A 925 -4.09 56.56 -3.82
C ASN A 925 -4.23 55.11 -3.31
N LYS A 926 -3.35 54.61 -2.44
CA LYS A 926 -3.48 53.27 -1.84
C LYS A 926 -4.53 53.26 -0.72
N ARG A 927 -4.55 54.28 0.14
CA ARG A 927 -5.59 54.46 1.19
C ARG A 927 -6.98 54.72 0.60
N LYS A 928 -7.08 55.44 -0.52
CA LYS A 928 -8.36 55.65 -1.23
C LYS A 928 -8.89 54.34 -1.81
N ARG A 929 -8.03 53.54 -2.46
CA ARG A 929 -8.40 52.22 -2.99
C ARG A 929 -8.84 51.23 -1.91
N ASP A 930 -8.16 51.19 -0.77
CA ASP A 930 -8.54 50.28 0.31
C ASP A 930 -9.88 50.66 0.95
N ARG A 931 -10.16 51.97 1.11
CA ARG A 931 -11.51 52.42 1.53
C ARG A 931 -12.59 52.10 0.51
N MET A 932 -12.31 52.26 -0.79
CA MET A 932 -13.26 51.90 -1.84
C MET A 932 -13.50 50.39 -1.87
N ARG A 933 -12.48 49.54 -1.64
CA ARG A 933 -12.65 48.08 -1.52
C ARG A 933 -13.50 47.71 -0.32
N THR A 934 -13.28 48.33 0.84
CA THR A 934 -14.11 48.10 2.02
C THR A 934 -15.56 48.54 1.76
N ALA A 935 -15.77 49.69 1.11
CA ALA A 935 -17.11 50.16 0.74
C ALA A 935 -17.80 49.23 -0.26
N CYS A 936 -17.09 48.73 -1.29
CA CYS A 936 -17.63 47.76 -2.24
C CYS A 936 -17.98 46.44 -1.54
N GLY A 937 -17.13 45.97 -0.62
CA GLY A 937 -17.38 44.77 0.18
C GLY A 937 -18.62 44.92 1.07
N SER A 938 -18.80 46.08 1.70
CA SER A 938 -20.00 46.36 2.50
C SER A 938 -21.27 46.44 1.65
N LEU A 939 -21.21 47.06 0.47
CA LEU A 939 -22.36 47.14 -0.45
C LEU A 939 -22.73 45.76 -1.01
N LEU A 940 -21.75 44.93 -1.39
CA LEU A 940 -22.01 43.56 -1.85
C LEU A 940 -22.63 42.69 -0.76
N HIS A 941 -22.17 42.85 0.49
CA HIS A 941 -22.78 42.14 1.60
C HIS A 941 -24.21 42.60 1.86
N ALA A 942 -24.48 43.91 1.79
CA ALA A 942 -25.84 44.45 1.91
C ALA A 942 -26.75 44.01 0.76
N ILE A 943 -26.25 43.96 -0.49
CA ILE A 943 -27.00 43.40 -1.62
C ILE A 943 -27.32 41.93 -1.34
N THR A 944 -26.32 41.14 -0.92
CA THR A 944 -26.50 39.71 -0.59
C THR A 944 -27.59 39.51 0.46
N GLU A 945 -27.53 40.23 1.58
CA GLU A 945 -28.54 40.14 2.65
C GLU A 945 -29.93 40.55 2.15
N ASN A 946 -30.05 41.65 1.41
CA ASN A 946 -31.33 42.12 0.90
C ASN A 946 -31.91 41.18 -0.18
N THR A 947 -31.06 40.48 -0.95
CA THR A 947 -31.51 39.55 -1.99
C THR A 947 -32.30 38.38 -1.40
N TYR A 948 -31.95 37.92 -0.20
CA TYR A 948 -32.69 36.85 0.50
C TYR A 948 -34.10 37.26 0.94
N HIS A 949 -34.39 38.56 0.91
CA HIS A 949 -35.69 39.11 1.32
C HIS A 949 -36.53 39.62 0.15
N LEU A 950 -35.98 39.62 -1.06
CA LEU A 950 -36.71 40.00 -2.27
C LEU A 950 -37.56 38.82 -2.77
N GLN A 951 -38.81 39.10 -3.10
CA GLN A 951 -39.76 38.12 -3.64
C GLN A 951 -40.23 38.45 -5.07
N ASP A 952 -39.79 39.58 -5.62
CA ASP A 952 -40.11 40.00 -6.99
C ASP A 952 -39.14 39.32 -7.97
N GLU A 953 -39.66 38.37 -8.75
CA GLU A 953 -38.86 37.56 -9.68
C GLU A 953 -38.29 38.37 -10.83
N GLU A 954 -38.99 39.39 -11.33
CA GLU A 954 -38.55 40.17 -12.48
C GLU A 954 -37.35 41.04 -12.09
N TYR A 955 -37.42 41.64 -10.89
CA TYR A 955 -36.31 42.40 -10.31
C TYR A 955 -35.11 41.52 -9.95
N LEU A 956 -35.34 40.30 -9.43
CA LEU A 956 -34.27 39.35 -9.13
C LEU A 956 -33.55 38.87 -10.40
N GLN A 957 -34.29 38.69 -11.49
CA GLN A 957 -33.73 38.30 -12.77
C GLN A 957 -32.89 39.43 -13.38
N GLU A 958 -33.37 40.67 -13.33
CA GLU A 958 -32.62 41.84 -13.80
C GLU A 958 -31.34 42.09 -12.96
N LEU A 959 -31.41 41.94 -11.63
CA LEU A 959 -30.25 42.04 -10.73
C LEU A 959 -29.22 40.93 -11.01
N LYS A 960 -29.68 39.70 -11.29
CA LYS A 960 -28.82 38.58 -11.63
C LYS A 960 -28.09 38.83 -12.95
N ASP A 961 -28.78 39.36 -13.95
CA ASP A 961 -28.18 39.60 -15.26
C ASP A 961 -27.11 40.72 -15.18
N GLN A 962 -27.37 41.79 -14.43
CA GLN A 962 -26.37 42.85 -14.17
C GLN A 962 -25.16 42.36 -13.39
N LEU A 963 -25.35 41.49 -12.38
CA LEU A 963 -24.25 40.91 -11.62
C LEU A 963 -23.42 39.94 -12.47
N THR A 964 -24.05 39.27 -13.43
CA THR A 964 -23.38 38.35 -14.37
C THR A 964 -22.54 39.13 -15.38
N GLU A 965 -23.08 40.21 -15.94
CA GLU A 965 -22.33 41.12 -16.84
C GLU A 965 -21.10 41.72 -16.14
N MET A 966 -21.24 42.14 -14.88
CA MET A 966 -20.11 42.63 -14.06
C MET A 966 -19.02 41.55 -13.80
N LEU A 967 -19.40 40.27 -13.78
CA LEU A 967 -18.49 39.15 -13.58
C LEU A 967 -17.76 38.76 -14.88
N GLU A 968 -18.42 38.89 -16.03
CA GLU A 968 -17.86 38.58 -17.34
C GLU A 968 -16.86 39.64 -17.82
N ASP A 969 -17.10 40.93 -17.51
CA ASP A 969 -16.22 42.04 -17.90
C ASP A 969 -14.90 42.13 -17.09
N ASN A 970 -14.68 41.28 -16.07
CA ASN A 970 -13.50 41.34 -15.19
C ASN A 970 -12.69 40.03 -15.12
N ILE A 971 -12.84 39.14 -16.12
CA ILE A 971 -11.94 37.99 -16.36
C ILE A 971 -10.85 38.36 -17.35
#